data_AF-A0A7C5KGC4-F1
#
_entry.id   AF-A0A7C5KGC4-F1
#
_cell.length_a   1.000
_cell.length_b   1.000
_cell.length_c   1.000
_cell.angle_alpha   90.00
_cell.angle_beta   90.00
_cell.angle_gamma   90.00
#
_symmetry.space_group_name_H-M   'P 1'
#
loop_
_entity.id
_entity.type
_entity.pdbx_description
1 polymer ?
#
loop_
_entity_poly.entity_id
_entity_poly.type
_entity_poly.pdbx_seq_one_letter_code
_entity_poly.pdbx_strand_id
1 'polypeptide(L)'
;MSRTDILVSLAWAALFFLPGGGAISQETGKAAEPPSLSPPMASLLSALEENGFAYGPPVEKAFLAAARMEFENLLKKEGIHPSKALRAWLEKHQDLARSLYICLDPQDPRIAANLDRLISDLGPEVCDEYAQLVFAVSVARREIGVGPVDLGPTARISNLFRKKRRRPSRRKQTLSPEENARAIQALKAFLKDKGWSPLEAYRNKDAAFAFLASKGILPGRNPVADLKRLQAWLQEIFLEEGKVPRRRDPFPSMAEYIRHLLEIQKVKVAPFAARRGRKVTWPMFPLKSPWPLLMPLAQPIPLREQNYVWEKFLGGFGPKDRLHLYGPYVHGGKFEERLVPSPWHYQSYPALIRIGGVCGTMSSIAKFAYVSLGVPALKCAQPGHSCLFRFARDGEGNYFARILQGVSTPYRTTTIWLMGDARTYRAKNPGKIQSVGFEYYAGQALAVNQGGLKNYVTSKALVNLFLDLPGPERKTLGPRILGEARRLCPFNVEPWYLLNTLGGYDLEKALGLVRRLRALVPLAPPAPRRSRRSRKALEAARRTYLDAVCLALLEKAAAGRNSFEPARWKEILAGIRKEEALNRYRAELSKEEFLCRLHVDGTEKTLEAVKQTFASLTGRPPQRKRSRKRAVARFLAQVGALCLARPKGGTLSFLQTLLSSLPPGLAFKVPGEKDLPRAAKDLQEGRFRPKKTPLYVGL
;
A
#
# COMPACT_ATOMS: atom_id res chain seq x y z
N MET A 1 24.14 -5.24 -0.97
CA MET A 1 24.09 -4.30 -2.10
C MET A 1 25.49 -4.26 -2.66
N SER A 2 25.64 -4.71 -3.91
CA SER A 2 26.91 -4.79 -4.62
C SER A 2 27.35 -3.39 -5.07
N ARG A 3 28.60 -3.23 -5.52
CA ARG A 3 29.10 -2.01 -6.19
C ARG A 3 28.14 -1.55 -7.31
N THR A 4 27.49 -2.51 -7.97
CA THR A 4 26.44 -2.34 -8.97
C THR A 4 25.22 -1.53 -8.50
N ASP A 5 24.83 -1.60 -7.22
CA ASP A 5 23.65 -0.87 -6.73
C ASP A 5 23.91 0.65 -6.56
N ILE A 6 25.16 1.03 -6.27
CA ILE A 6 25.59 2.45 -6.20
C ILE A 6 25.56 3.05 -7.61
N LEU A 7 26.05 2.29 -8.59
CA LEU A 7 26.10 2.69 -10.00
C LEU A 7 24.71 2.77 -10.64
N VAL A 8 23.80 1.84 -10.34
CA VAL A 8 22.39 1.91 -10.77
C VAL A 8 21.70 3.14 -10.17
N SER A 9 22.05 3.53 -8.95
CA SER A 9 21.44 4.70 -8.30
C SER A 9 21.98 6.03 -8.87
N LEU A 10 23.25 6.08 -9.28
CA LEU A 10 23.83 7.22 -10.02
C LEU A 10 23.27 7.33 -11.44
N ALA A 11 23.11 6.21 -12.15
CA ALA A 11 22.45 6.16 -13.44
C ALA A 11 20.97 6.61 -13.33
N TRP A 12 20.27 6.26 -12.25
CA TRP A 12 18.92 6.77 -11.95
C TRP A 12 18.90 8.28 -11.72
N ALA A 13 19.88 8.82 -10.98
CA ALA A 13 20.00 10.25 -10.74
C ALA A 13 20.28 11.04 -12.04
N ALA A 14 21.07 10.49 -12.95
CA ALA A 14 21.35 11.09 -14.26
C ALA A 14 20.18 10.93 -15.27
N LEU A 15 19.48 9.78 -15.27
CA LEU A 15 18.38 9.49 -16.21
C LEU A 15 17.10 10.29 -15.91
N PHE A 16 16.85 10.72 -14.67
CA PHE A 16 15.75 11.64 -14.35
C PHE A 16 15.90 13.04 -14.97
N PHE A 17 17.06 13.35 -15.54
CA PHE A 17 17.40 14.66 -16.11
C PHE A 17 17.55 14.67 -17.64
N LEU A 18 17.25 13.57 -18.34
CA LEU A 18 17.10 13.58 -19.82
C LEU A 18 15.75 14.21 -20.23
N PRO A 19 15.68 14.87 -21.40
CA PRO A 19 14.56 15.73 -21.77
C PRO A 19 13.29 14.90 -22.02
N GLY A 20 12.31 15.12 -21.15
CA GLY A 20 10.94 14.65 -21.28
C GLY A 20 10.06 15.71 -20.67
N GLY A 21 9.97 16.86 -21.36
CA GLY A 21 9.03 17.92 -21.06
C GLY A 21 7.61 17.40 -21.22
N GLY A 22 7.04 16.85 -20.14
CA GLY A 22 5.61 16.87 -19.93
C GLY A 22 5.30 18.18 -19.23
N ALA A 23 5.01 19.22 -20.01
CA ALA A 23 4.18 20.30 -19.51
C ALA A 23 2.93 19.63 -18.91
N ILE A 24 2.72 19.80 -17.61
CA ILE A 24 1.39 19.63 -17.07
C ILE A 24 0.60 20.73 -17.77
N SER A 25 -0.24 20.33 -18.73
CA SER A 25 -1.28 21.20 -19.23
C SER A 25 -2.03 21.69 -18.00
N GLN A 26 -1.85 22.96 -17.67
CA GLN A 26 -2.93 23.71 -17.06
C GLN A 26 -4.09 23.55 -18.04
N GLU A 27 -5.04 22.69 -17.69
CA GLU A 27 -6.37 22.81 -18.28
C GLU A 27 -6.83 24.22 -17.90
N THR A 28 -6.69 25.15 -18.84
CA THR A 28 -7.52 26.35 -18.93
C THR A 28 -8.92 25.87 -19.31
N GLY A 29 -9.58 25.19 -18.36
CA GLY A 29 -11.02 25.12 -18.37
C GLY A 29 -11.51 26.56 -18.31
N LYS A 30 -12.35 26.96 -19.29
CA LYS A 30 -13.14 28.19 -19.23
C LYS A 30 -13.65 28.36 -17.80
N ALA A 31 -13.41 29.53 -17.22
CA ALA A 31 -14.01 29.92 -15.96
C ALA A 31 -15.53 29.90 -16.15
N ALA A 32 -16.15 28.77 -15.83
CA ALA A 32 -17.54 28.76 -15.45
C ALA A 32 -17.64 29.60 -14.17
N GLU A 33 -18.63 30.48 -14.10
CA GLU A 33 -18.96 31.22 -12.88
C GLU A 33 -18.93 30.26 -11.68
N PRO A 34 -18.38 30.68 -10.53
CA PRO A 34 -18.36 29.84 -9.36
C PRO A 34 -19.81 29.44 -9.03
N PRO A 35 -20.12 28.14 -8.92
CA PRO A 35 -21.46 27.75 -8.50
C PRO A 35 -21.70 28.39 -7.14
N SER A 36 -22.80 29.14 -7.02
CA SER A 36 -23.29 29.62 -5.74
C SER A 36 -23.34 28.45 -4.76
N LEU A 37 -22.88 28.66 -3.53
CA LEU A 37 -22.97 27.65 -2.47
C LEU A 37 -24.40 27.10 -2.42
N SER A 38 -24.55 25.79 -2.34
CA SER A 38 -25.88 25.22 -2.14
C SER A 38 -26.47 25.78 -0.83
N PRO A 39 -27.79 26.02 -0.75
CA PRO A 39 -28.41 26.55 0.48
C PRO A 39 -28.01 25.80 1.77
N PRO A 40 -27.86 24.45 1.78
CA PRO A 40 -27.35 23.72 2.94
C PRO A 40 -25.89 24.03 3.28
N MET A 41 -25.04 24.24 2.27
CA MET A 41 -23.64 24.60 2.45
C MET A 41 -23.48 26.02 3.00
N ALA A 42 -24.31 26.96 2.54
CA ALA A 42 -24.36 28.32 3.06
C ALA A 42 -24.77 28.34 4.55
N SER A 43 -25.81 27.59 4.93
CA SER A 43 -26.24 27.47 6.33
C SER A 43 -25.17 26.84 7.24
N LEU A 44 -24.46 25.82 6.74
CA LEU A 44 -23.36 25.19 7.47
C LEU A 44 -22.18 26.16 7.69
N LEU A 45 -21.85 26.99 6.70
CA LEU A 45 -20.77 27.97 6.83
C LEU A 45 -21.12 29.07 7.81
N SER A 46 -22.36 29.59 7.78
CA SER A 46 -22.85 30.54 8.80
C SER A 46 -22.77 29.93 10.20
N ALA A 47 -23.23 28.69 10.38
CA ALA A 47 -23.12 28.00 11.68
C ALA A 47 -21.67 27.85 12.15
N LEU A 48 -20.72 27.58 11.26
CA LEU A 48 -19.29 27.51 11.60
C LEU A 48 -18.74 28.88 12.00
N GLU A 49 -19.05 29.93 11.25
CA GLU A 49 -18.59 31.29 11.52
C GLU A 49 -19.11 31.82 12.85
N GLU A 50 -20.41 31.64 13.12
CA GLU A 50 -21.07 32.00 14.38
C GLU A 50 -20.47 31.26 15.59
N ASN A 51 -19.95 30.05 15.37
CA ASN A 51 -19.32 29.23 16.41
C ASN A 51 -17.78 29.31 16.40
N GLY A 52 -17.18 30.32 15.76
CA GLY A 52 -15.73 30.52 15.77
C GLY A 52 -14.94 29.36 15.13
N PHE A 53 -15.54 28.67 14.17
CA PHE A 53 -15.06 27.45 13.49
C PHE A 53 -14.91 26.23 14.42
N ALA A 54 -15.42 26.29 15.64
CA ALA A 54 -15.49 25.14 16.52
C ALA A 54 -16.60 24.19 16.04
N TYR A 55 -16.31 22.89 15.98
CA TYR A 55 -17.34 21.91 15.66
C TYR A 55 -18.15 21.59 16.92
N GLY A 56 -19.27 22.29 17.08
CA GLY A 56 -20.24 22.09 18.17
C GLY A 56 -21.57 21.48 17.71
N PRO A 57 -22.51 21.24 18.64
CA PRO A 57 -23.84 20.72 18.32
C PRO A 57 -24.61 21.47 17.22
N PRO A 58 -24.58 22.82 17.13
CA PRO A 58 -25.26 23.55 16.05
C PRO A 58 -24.70 23.23 14.66
N VAL A 59 -23.36 23.25 14.54
CA VAL A 59 -22.63 22.90 13.31
C VAL A 59 -22.87 21.44 12.92
N GLU A 60 -22.85 20.53 13.90
CA GLU A 60 -23.12 19.11 13.69
C GLU A 60 -24.52 18.86 13.14
N LYS A 61 -25.53 19.53 13.71
CA LYS A 61 -26.93 19.42 13.28
C LYS A 61 -27.11 19.93 11.84
N ALA A 62 -26.58 21.11 11.52
CA ALA A 62 -26.66 21.68 10.17
C ALA A 62 -25.96 20.77 9.14
N PHE A 63 -24.77 20.26 9.47
CA PHE A 63 -24.03 19.35 8.61
C PHE A 63 -24.81 18.07 8.32
N LEU A 64 -25.34 17.41 9.35
CA LEU A 64 -26.07 16.16 9.22
C LEU A 64 -27.35 16.32 8.40
N ALA A 65 -28.08 17.42 8.59
CA ALA A 65 -29.27 17.73 7.80
C ALA A 65 -28.93 17.88 6.31
N ALA A 66 -27.88 18.66 6.01
CA ALA A 66 -27.39 18.85 4.64
C ALA A 66 -26.95 17.53 4.00
N ALA A 67 -26.09 16.78 4.68
CA ALA A 67 -25.53 15.53 4.19
C ALA A 67 -26.61 14.46 3.97
N ARG A 68 -27.60 14.37 4.86
CA ARG A 68 -28.74 13.45 4.70
C ARG A 68 -29.59 13.81 3.49
N MET A 69 -29.92 15.08 3.32
CA MET A 69 -30.73 15.53 2.17
C MET A 69 -30.02 15.23 0.85
N GLU A 70 -28.72 15.49 0.77
CA GLU A 70 -27.91 15.14 -0.40
C GLU A 70 -27.91 13.64 -0.66
N PHE A 71 -27.75 12.81 0.39
CA PHE A 71 -27.79 11.36 0.27
C PHE A 71 -29.14 10.85 -0.25
N GLU A 72 -30.25 11.39 0.26
CA GLU A 72 -31.60 11.05 -0.18
C GLU A 72 -31.85 11.42 -1.64
N ASN A 73 -31.31 12.56 -2.10
CA ASN A 73 -31.36 12.94 -3.50
C ASN A 73 -30.53 12.00 -4.39
N LEU A 74 -29.35 11.57 -3.92
CA LEU A 74 -28.51 10.59 -4.62
C LEU A 74 -29.20 9.22 -4.72
N LEU A 75 -29.87 8.75 -3.66
CA LEU A 75 -30.65 7.52 -3.70
C LEU A 75 -31.75 7.56 -4.78
N LYS A 76 -32.51 8.66 -4.84
CA LYS A 76 -33.54 8.87 -5.87
C LYS A 76 -32.94 8.88 -7.28
N LYS A 77 -31.84 9.60 -7.47
CA LYS A 77 -31.15 9.72 -8.76
C LYS A 77 -30.64 8.36 -9.27
N GLU A 78 -30.12 7.52 -8.39
CA GLU A 78 -29.58 6.20 -8.74
C GLU A 78 -30.65 5.09 -8.72
N GLY A 79 -31.93 5.42 -8.49
CA GLY A 79 -33.03 4.45 -8.46
C GLY A 79 -32.93 3.43 -7.31
N ILE A 80 -32.27 3.80 -6.20
CA ILE A 80 -32.11 2.96 -5.03
C ILE A 80 -33.23 3.26 -4.04
N HIS A 81 -34.04 2.24 -3.73
CA HIS A 81 -35.17 2.34 -2.80
C HIS A 81 -34.89 1.57 -1.50
N PRO A 82 -34.44 2.24 -0.42
CA PRO A 82 -34.19 1.58 0.86
C PRO A 82 -35.42 0.88 1.41
N SER A 83 -35.28 -0.41 1.75
CA SER A 83 -36.34 -1.21 2.37
C SER A 83 -36.76 -0.67 3.75
N LYS A 84 -37.93 -1.10 4.23
CA LYS A 84 -38.39 -0.80 5.59
C LYS A 84 -37.40 -1.31 6.65
N ALA A 85 -36.76 -2.46 6.42
CA ALA A 85 -35.78 -3.04 7.33
C ALA A 85 -34.52 -2.17 7.42
N LEU A 86 -33.98 -1.69 6.29
CA LEU A 86 -32.85 -0.79 6.28
C LEU A 86 -33.16 0.53 7.00
N ARG A 87 -34.36 1.11 6.77
CA ARG A 87 -34.77 2.34 7.46
C ARG A 87 -34.81 2.16 8.98
N ALA A 88 -35.47 1.10 9.46
CA ALA A 88 -35.52 0.77 10.88
C ALA A 88 -34.12 0.52 11.48
N TRP A 89 -33.24 -0.13 10.72
CA TRP A 89 -31.86 -0.34 11.15
C TRP A 89 -31.08 0.97 11.25
N LEU A 90 -31.23 1.90 10.30
CA LEU A 90 -30.58 3.21 10.36
C LEU A 90 -31.10 4.09 11.51
N GLU A 91 -32.40 4.01 11.82
CA GLU A 91 -33.01 4.69 12.98
C GLU A 91 -32.45 4.16 14.31
N LYS A 92 -32.22 2.85 14.40
CA LYS A 92 -31.62 2.19 15.57
C LYS A 92 -30.12 2.49 15.71
N HIS A 93 -29.38 2.50 14.60
CA HIS A 93 -27.92 2.66 14.57
C HIS A 93 -27.50 4.05 14.09
N GLN A 94 -27.93 5.10 14.80
CA GLN A 94 -27.76 6.50 14.38
C GLN A 94 -26.31 6.91 14.13
N ASP A 95 -25.34 6.38 14.88
CA ASP A 95 -23.91 6.64 14.65
C ASP A 95 -23.41 6.10 13.30
N LEU A 96 -23.98 4.99 12.84
CA LEU A 96 -23.67 4.39 11.54
C LEU A 96 -24.44 5.07 10.41
N ALA A 97 -25.68 5.49 10.65
CA ALA A 97 -26.41 6.35 9.73
C ALA A 97 -25.66 7.67 9.51
N ARG A 98 -25.16 8.30 10.58
CA ARG A 98 -24.24 9.44 10.47
C ARG A 98 -23.01 9.10 9.63
N SER A 99 -22.37 7.96 9.88
CA SER A 99 -21.20 7.56 9.10
C SER A 99 -21.52 7.38 7.61
N LEU A 100 -22.71 6.86 7.28
CA LEU A 100 -23.17 6.68 5.91
C LEU A 100 -23.21 8.01 5.13
N TYR A 101 -23.75 9.06 5.76
CA TYR A 101 -23.92 10.36 5.12
C TYR A 101 -22.61 11.15 5.03
N ILE A 102 -21.68 10.94 5.97
CA ILE A 102 -20.54 11.85 6.13
C ILE A 102 -19.22 11.26 5.63
N CYS A 103 -19.01 9.96 5.75
CA CYS A 103 -17.63 9.43 5.73
C CYS A 103 -16.94 9.44 4.36
N LEU A 104 -17.67 9.60 3.26
CA LEU A 104 -17.11 9.62 1.91
C LEU A 104 -17.54 10.90 1.18
N ASP A 105 -16.59 11.46 0.42
CA ASP A 105 -16.85 12.54 -0.53
C ASP A 105 -16.27 12.18 -1.93
N PRO A 106 -17.12 12.05 -2.97
CA PRO A 106 -18.59 12.18 -2.90
C PRO A 106 -19.22 11.03 -2.13
N GLN A 107 -20.43 11.25 -1.60
CA GLN A 107 -21.22 10.20 -0.98
C GLN A 107 -21.53 9.07 -1.99
N ASP A 108 -21.69 7.84 -1.51
CA ASP A 108 -21.92 6.67 -2.36
C ASP A 108 -23.19 5.90 -1.94
N PRO A 109 -24.32 6.07 -2.66
CA PRO A 109 -25.59 5.45 -2.29
C PRO A 109 -25.57 3.92 -2.45
N ARG A 110 -24.58 3.33 -3.16
CA ARG A 110 -24.41 1.87 -3.25
C ARG A 110 -24.09 1.23 -1.91
N ILE A 111 -23.62 2.01 -0.93
CA ILE A 111 -23.42 1.53 0.44
C ILE A 111 -24.77 1.16 1.06
N ALA A 112 -25.82 1.97 0.85
CA ALA A 112 -27.16 1.64 1.33
C ALA A 112 -27.70 0.38 0.64
N ALA A 113 -27.54 0.24 -0.67
CA ALA A 113 -27.94 -0.98 -1.38
C ALA A 113 -27.22 -2.25 -0.85
N ASN A 114 -25.93 -2.15 -0.55
CA ASN A 114 -25.17 -3.24 0.05
C ASN A 114 -25.64 -3.57 1.47
N LEU A 115 -25.91 -2.55 2.29
CA LEU A 115 -26.46 -2.71 3.65
C LEU A 115 -27.81 -3.42 3.60
N ASP A 116 -28.71 -2.96 2.74
CA ASP A 116 -30.05 -3.51 2.60
C ASP A 116 -30.00 -5.00 2.24
N ARG A 117 -29.15 -5.33 1.26
CA ARG A 117 -28.92 -6.71 0.86
C ARG A 117 -28.34 -7.56 2.00
N LEU A 118 -27.38 -7.05 2.76
CA LEU A 118 -26.83 -7.79 3.91
C LEU A 118 -27.86 -7.99 5.02
N ILE A 119 -28.73 -7.01 5.29
CA ILE A 119 -29.83 -7.15 6.26
C ILE A 119 -30.78 -8.27 5.83
N SER A 120 -31.14 -8.30 4.55
CA SER A 120 -31.94 -9.39 3.99
C SER A 120 -31.23 -10.75 4.06
N ASP A 121 -29.95 -10.79 3.67
CA ASP A 121 -29.20 -12.04 3.53
C ASP A 121 -28.76 -12.63 4.88
N LEU A 122 -28.52 -11.83 5.92
CA LEU A 122 -28.03 -12.27 7.24
C LEU A 122 -29.11 -12.36 8.32
N GLY A 123 -30.20 -11.58 8.19
CA GLY A 123 -31.22 -11.42 9.22
C GLY A 123 -30.93 -10.26 10.19
N PRO A 124 -31.98 -9.66 10.77
CA PRO A 124 -31.87 -8.45 11.57
C PRO A 124 -31.06 -8.65 12.86
N GLU A 125 -31.13 -9.81 13.51
CA GLU A 125 -30.42 -10.08 14.79
C GLU A 125 -28.91 -10.03 14.59
N VAL A 126 -28.41 -10.68 13.54
CA VAL A 126 -26.98 -10.68 13.20
C VAL A 126 -26.53 -9.29 12.77
N CYS A 127 -27.33 -8.60 11.97
CA CYS A 127 -27.04 -7.24 11.52
C CYS A 127 -27.06 -6.21 12.64
N ASP A 128 -27.84 -6.43 13.69
CA ASP A 128 -27.84 -5.60 14.89
C ASP A 128 -26.64 -5.89 15.78
N GLU A 129 -26.38 -7.17 16.06
CA GLU A 129 -25.28 -7.57 16.94
C GLU A 129 -23.90 -7.18 16.36
N TYR A 130 -23.75 -7.27 15.04
CA TYR A 130 -22.51 -7.01 14.31
C TYR A 130 -22.61 -5.81 13.35
N ALA A 131 -23.38 -4.79 13.74
CA ALA A 131 -23.66 -3.60 12.94
C ALA A 131 -22.40 -2.93 12.35
N GLN A 132 -21.32 -2.83 13.13
CA GLN A 132 -20.04 -2.27 12.68
C GLN A 132 -19.39 -3.09 11.56
N LEU A 133 -19.47 -4.42 11.61
CA LEU A 133 -18.91 -5.30 10.56
C LEU A 133 -19.72 -5.20 9.27
N VAL A 134 -21.05 -5.25 9.38
CA VAL A 134 -21.97 -5.16 8.25
C VAL A 134 -21.80 -3.82 7.53
N PHE A 135 -21.67 -2.72 8.28
CA PHE A 135 -21.37 -1.41 7.73
C PHE A 135 -19.99 -1.35 7.08
N ALA A 136 -18.93 -1.85 7.74
CA ALA A 136 -17.58 -1.87 7.20
C ALA A 136 -17.48 -2.59 5.85
N VAL A 137 -18.16 -3.74 5.74
CA VAL A 137 -18.22 -4.53 4.51
C VAL A 137 -18.94 -3.75 3.40
N SER A 138 -20.06 -3.11 3.72
CA SER A 138 -20.86 -2.34 2.77
C SER A 138 -20.07 -1.18 2.16
N VAL A 139 -19.31 -0.45 3.00
CA VAL A 139 -18.42 0.63 2.57
C VAL A 139 -17.30 0.09 1.67
N ALA A 140 -16.59 -0.95 2.10
CA ALA A 140 -15.44 -1.49 1.39
C ALA A 140 -15.82 -2.21 0.08
N ARG A 141 -17.05 -2.73 -0.04
CA ARG A 141 -17.59 -3.43 -1.22
C ARG A 141 -18.43 -2.54 -2.15
N ARG A 142 -18.57 -1.23 -1.90
CA ARG A 142 -19.45 -0.32 -2.69
C ARG A 142 -19.28 -0.40 -4.21
N GLU A 143 -18.07 -0.66 -4.71
CA GLU A 143 -17.82 -0.77 -6.15
C GLU A 143 -18.09 -2.15 -6.76
N ILE A 144 -18.13 -3.22 -5.96
CA ILE A 144 -18.16 -4.60 -6.44
C ILE A 144 -19.31 -5.45 -5.88
N GLY A 145 -20.08 -4.89 -4.96
CA GLY A 145 -21.21 -5.56 -4.31
C GLY A 145 -20.81 -6.60 -3.27
N VAL A 146 -21.82 -7.09 -2.55
CA VAL A 146 -21.72 -8.05 -1.44
C VAL A 146 -22.00 -9.50 -1.84
N GLY A 147 -22.38 -9.74 -3.10
CA GLY A 147 -22.59 -11.08 -3.66
C GLY A 147 -21.30 -11.91 -3.82
N PRO A 148 -21.44 -13.17 -4.25
CA PRO A 148 -20.29 -14.02 -4.57
C PRO A 148 -19.50 -13.43 -5.73
N VAL A 149 -18.20 -13.73 -5.79
CA VAL A 149 -17.30 -13.19 -6.82
C VAL A 149 -16.64 -14.31 -7.59
N ASP A 150 -16.87 -14.37 -8.90
CA ASP A 150 -16.07 -15.23 -9.78
C ASP A 150 -14.87 -14.45 -10.33
N LEU A 151 -13.68 -14.89 -9.92
CA LEU A 151 -12.41 -14.35 -10.39
C LEU A 151 -11.95 -15.02 -11.71
N GLY A 152 -12.56 -16.12 -12.13
CA GLY A 152 -12.12 -16.89 -13.28
C GLY A 152 -10.74 -17.55 -13.08
N PRO A 153 -10.22 -18.28 -14.08
CA PRO A 153 -9.09 -19.21 -13.91
C PRO A 153 -7.74 -18.55 -13.62
N THR A 154 -7.57 -17.25 -13.90
CA THR A 154 -6.26 -16.56 -13.77
C THR A 154 -6.27 -15.36 -12.84
N ALA A 155 -7.44 -14.91 -12.35
CA ALA A 155 -7.48 -13.68 -11.57
C ALA A 155 -7.04 -13.90 -10.13
N ARG A 156 -6.25 -12.94 -9.65
CA ARG A 156 -5.75 -12.88 -8.28
C ARG A 156 -6.76 -12.16 -7.41
N ILE A 157 -6.73 -12.36 -6.10
CA ILE A 157 -7.53 -11.57 -5.14
C ILE A 157 -7.26 -10.05 -5.27
N SER A 158 -6.07 -9.65 -5.71
CA SER A 158 -5.79 -8.24 -6.04
C SER A 158 -6.63 -7.69 -7.21
N ASN A 159 -7.31 -8.56 -7.96
CA ASN A 159 -8.18 -8.20 -9.06
C ASN A 159 -9.62 -7.95 -8.59
N LEU A 160 -10.03 -8.38 -7.38
CA LEU A 160 -11.35 -8.09 -6.81
C LEU A 160 -11.70 -6.62 -6.93
N PHE A 161 -10.75 -5.73 -6.62
CA PHE A 161 -10.98 -4.30 -6.62
C PHE A 161 -10.54 -3.63 -7.94
N ARG A 162 -9.86 -4.33 -8.87
CA ARG A 162 -9.24 -3.67 -10.03
C ARG A 162 -10.24 -3.56 -11.17
N LYS A 163 -10.69 -2.33 -11.50
CA LYS A 163 -11.26 -2.04 -12.82
C LYS A 163 -10.28 -2.52 -13.90
N LYS A 164 -10.70 -3.49 -14.71
CA LYS A 164 -9.87 -4.16 -15.73
C LYS A 164 -9.26 -3.10 -16.66
N ARG A 165 -7.96 -2.85 -16.55
CA ARG A 165 -7.16 -2.44 -17.71
C ARG A 165 -6.31 -3.63 -18.12
N ARG A 166 -6.81 -4.42 -19.07
CA ARG A 166 -5.92 -5.15 -19.97
C ARG A 166 -5.21 -4.07 -20.78
N ARG A 167 -4.09 -3.54 -20.26
CA ARG A 167 -3.08 -3.01 -21.19
C ARG A 167 -2.63 -4.25 -21.97
N PRO A 168 -2.84 -4.32 -23.29
CA PRO A 168 -2.20 -5.38 -24.07
C PRO A 168 -0.72 -5.28 -23.73
N SER A 169 -0.16 -6.34 -23.15
CA SER A 169 1.28 -6.40 -22.99
C SER A 169 1.86 -6.18 -24.38
N ARG A 170 2.70 -5.14 -24.56
CA ARG A 170 3.55 -5.00 -25.75
C ARG A 170 4.07 -6.41 -26.05
N ARG A 171 3.63 -6.99 -27.18
CA ARG A 171 3.90 -8.37 -27.58
C ARG A 171 5.40 -8.62 -27.37
N LYS A 172 5.74 -9.32 -26.28
CA LYS A 172 6.92 -10.18 -26.34
C LYS A 172 6.53 -11.26 -27.33
N GLN A 173 7.42 -11.67 -28.22
CA GLN A 173 7.22 -12.84 -29.07
C GLN A 173 6.90 -14.05 -28.17
N THR A 174 5.61 -14.21 -27.88
CA THR A 174 4.99 -15.39 -27.33
C THR A 174 4.61 -16.22 -28.54
N LEU A 175 4.91 -17.50 -28.48
CA LEU A 175 4.42 -18.47 -29.44
C LEU A 175 2.91 -18.28 -29.63
N SER A 176 2.43 -18.48 -30.85
CA SER A 176 1.00 -18.49 -31.16
C SER A 176 0.26 -19.52 -30.30
N PRO A 177 -1.06 -19.40 -30.11
CA PRO A 177 -1.84 -20.43 -29.43
C PRO A 177 -1.63 -21.83 -30.03
N GLU A 178 -1.55 -21.93 -31.35
CA GLU A 178 -1.31 -23.18 -32.09
C GLU A 178 0.09 -23.74 -31.83
N GLU A 179 1.13 -22.89 -31.83
CA GLU A 179 2.49 -23.31 -31.51
C GLU A 179 2.60 -23.82 -30.06
N ASN A 180 1.88 -23.20 -29.12
CA ASN A 180 1.82 -23.71 -27.74
C ASN A 180 1.08 -25.05 -27.66
N ALA A 181 -0.05 -25.20 -28.36
CA ALA A 181 -0.79 -26.45 -28.40
C ALA A 181 0.07 -27.58 -28.99
N ARG A 182 0.76 -27.32 -30.09
CA ARG A 182 1.72 -28.26 -30.71
C ARG A 182 2.83 -28.66 -29.74
N ALA A 183 3.38 -27.70 -29.00
CA ALA A 183 4.41 -27.98 -28.00
C ALA A 183 3.90 -28.86 -26.85
N ILE A 184 2.72 -28.58 -26.33
CA ILE A 184 2.08 -29.37 -25.27
C ILE A 184 1.80 -30.80 -25.77
N GLN A 185 1.24 -30.96 -26.97
CA GLN A 185 0.97 -32.29 -27.54
C GLN A 185 2.25 -33.10 -27.78
N ALA A 186 3.28 -32.48 -28.35
CA ALA A 186 4.57 -33.14 -28.54
C ALA A 186 5.19 -33.57 -27.19
N LEU A 187 5.11 -32.70 -26.18
CA LEU A 187 5.62 -33.00 -24.85
C LEU A 187 4.82 -34.12 -24.18
N LYS A 188 3.48 -34.16 -24.31
CA LYS A 188 2.66 -35.28 -23.83
C LYS A 188 3.05 -36.62 -24.46
N ALA A 189 3.28 -36.64 -25.78
CA ALA A 189 3.73 -37.84 -26.47
C ALA A 189 5.10 -38.31 -25.96
N PHE A 190 6.03 -37.38 -25.74
CA PHE A 190 7.33 -37.67 -25.13
C PHE A 190 7.23 -38.22 -23.71
N LEU A 191 6.38 -37.62 -22.86
CA LEU A 191 6.14 -38.11 -21.50
C LEU A 191 5.59 -39.53 -21.51
N LYS A 192 4.63 -39.82 -22.41
CA LYS A 192 4.04 -41.15 -22.59
C LYS A 192 5.09 -42.18 -23.04
N ASP A 193 5.90 -41.84 -24.04
CA ASP A 193 6.98 -42.70 -24.56
C ASP A 193 8.01 -43.05 -23.47
N LYS A 194 8.39 -42.06 -22.65
CA LYS A 194 9.36 -42.27 -21.56
C LYS A 194 8.77 -42.86 -20.28
N GLY A 195 7.45 -42.97 -20.18
CA GLY A 195 6.78 -43.31 -18.91
C GLY A 195 7.04 -42.28 -17.81
N TRP A 196 7.29 -41.01 -18.17
CA TRP A 196 7.65 -39.95 -17.23
C TRP A 196 6.44 -39.11 -16.83
N SER A 197 6.39 -38.74 -15.55
CA SER A 197 5.56 -37.64 -15.06
C SER A 197 6.13 -36.28 -15.48
N PRO A 198 5.32 -35.21 -15.49
CA PRO A 198 5.82 -33.86 -15.71
C PRO A 198 6.93 -33.44 -14.73
N LEU A 199 6.90 -33.93 -13.48
CA LEU A 199 7.95 -33.65 -12.50
C LEU A 199 9.27 -34.32 -12.87
N GLU A 200 9.23 -35.56 -13.32
CA GLU A 200 10.43 -36.28 -13.79
C GLU A 200 11.01 -35.62 -15.03
N ALA A 201 10.18 -35.17 -15.97
CA ALA A 201 10.65 -34.40 -17.11
C ALA A 201 11.26 -33.06 -16.72
N TYR A 202 10.76 -32.39 -15.67
CA TYR A 202 11.39 -31.18 -15.16
C TYR A 202 12.75 -31.45 -14.49
N ARG A 203 12.87 -32.55 -13.73
CA ARG A 203 14.15 -32.99 -13.14
C ARG A 203 15.16 -33.36 -14.22
N ASN A 204 14.70 -34.01 -15.29
CA ASN A 204 15.46 -34.43 -16.47
C ASN A 204 15.28 -33.47 -17.66
N LYS A 205 15.16 -32.16 -17.39
CA LYS A 205 14.83 -31.13 -18.39
C LYS A 205 15.74 -31.11 -19.62
N ASP A 206 16.98 -31.54 -19.50
CA ASP A 206 17.93 -31.55 -20.62
C ASP A 206 17.50 -32.55 -21.71
N ALA A 207 16.96 -33.70 -21.32
CA ALA A 207 16.35 -34.65 -22.25
C ALA A 207 15.08 -34.09 -22.91
N ALA A 208 14.25 -33.39 -22.12
CA ALA A 208 13.05 -32.73 -22.65
C ALA A 208 13.42 -31.59 -23.62
N PHE A 209 14.47 -30.82 -23.34
CA PHE A 209 14.98 -29.80 -24.26
C PHE A 209 15.53 -30.40 -25.55
N ALA A 210 16.32 -31.49 -25.47
CA ALA A 210 16.84 -32.18 -26.64
C ALA A 210 15.71 -32.70 -27.55
N PHE A 211 14.66 -33.29 -26.97
CA PHE A 211 13.48 -33.72 -27.72
C PHE A 211 12.73 -32.54 -28.38
N LEU A 212 12.50 -31.45 -27.65
CA LEU A 212 11.80 -30.28 -28.19
C LEU A 212 12.62 -29.56 -29.27
N ALA A 213 13.96 -29.61 -29.19
CA ALA A 213 14.86 -29.11 -30.22
C ALA A 213 14.79 -29.97 -31.49
N SER A 214 14.78 -31.30 -31.38
CA SER A 214 14.67 -32.20 -32.53
C SER A 214 13.34 -32.08 -33.27
N LYS A 215 12.28 -31.64 -32.59
CA LYS A 215 10.98 -31.30 -33.19
C LYS A 215 10.88 -29.87 -33.72
N GLY A 216 11.95 -29.07 -33.65
CA GLY A 216 11.97 -27.68 -34.08
C GLY A 216 11.16 -26.72 -33.19
N ILE A 217 10.74 -27.14 -32.00
CA ILE A 217 9.83 -26.37 -31.10
C ILE A 217 10.63 -25.44 -30.18
N LEU A 218 11.75 -25.91 -29.63
CA LEU A 218 12.69 -25.11 -28.83
C LEU A 218 14.12 -25.28 -29.33
N PRO A 219 14.57 -24.50 -30.32
CA PRO A 219 15.92 -24.62 -30.89
C PRO A 219 17.04 -24.10 -29.94
N GLY A 220 16.79 -23.96 -28.63
CA GLY A 220 17.82 -23.65 -27.63
C GLY A 220 18.40 -22.23 -27.66
N ARG A 221 17.64 -21.23 -28.13
CA ARG A 221 18.16 -19.85 -28.32
C ARG A 221 18.25 -19.03 -27.04
N ASN A 222 17.49 -19.36 -25.99
CA ASN A 222 17.48 -18.58 -24.74
C ASN A 222 17.14 -19.45 -23.53
N PRO A 223 18.15 -19.94 -22.79
CA PRO A 223 17.95 -20.88 -21.67
C PRO A 223 16.94 -20.41 -20.62
N VAL A 224 16.94 -19.12 -20.28
CA VAL A 224 16.04 -18.55 -19.27
C VAL A 224 14.58 -18.45 -19.77
N ALA A 225 14.39 -18.17 -21.06
CA ALA A 225 13.05 -18.12 -21.66
C ALA A 225 12.51 -19.51 -21.95
N ASP A 226 13.37 -20.42 -22.43
CA ASP A 226 13.03 -21.79 -22.78
C ASP A 226 12.69 -22.61 -21.55
N LEU A 227 13.41 -22.44 -20.44
CA LEU A 227 13.00 -23.01 -19.14
C LEU A 227 11.62 -22.54 -18.70
N LYS A 228 11.29 -21.26 -18.88
CA LYS A 228 9.95 -20.75 -18.53
C LYS A 228 8.84 -21.31 -19.43
N ARG A 229 9.14 -21.58 -20.70
CA ARG A 229 8.21 -22.21 -21.64
C ARG A 229 7.98 -23.66 -21.25
N LEU A 230 9.05 -24.43 -21.03
CA LEU A 230 8.97 -25.80 -20.55
C LEU A 230 8.16 -25.88 -19.25
N GLN A 231 8.47 -25.02 -18.27
CA GLN A 231 7.73 -24.90 -17.02
C GLN A 231 6.23 -24.63 -17.25
N ALA A 232 5.89 -23.72 -18.17
CA ALA A 232 4.50 -23.42 -18.47
C ALA A 232 3.77 -24.60 -19.13
N TRP A 233 4.39 -25.30 -20.07
CA TRP A 233 3.79 -26.45 -20.75
C TRP A 233 3.62 -27.64 -19.82
N LEU A 234 4.63 -27.98 -19.01
CA LEU A 234 4.52 -29.03 -18.00
C LEU A 234 3.40 -28.72 -17.00
N GLN A 235 3.26 -27.45 -16.59
CA GLN A 235 2.17 -27.02 -15.72
C GLN A 235 0.79 -27.13 -16.41
N GLU A 236 0.68 -26.82 -17.70
CA GLU A 236 -0.58 -26.97 -18.45
C GLU A 236 -0.97 -28.44 -18.61
N ILE A 237 -0.02 -29.33 -18.94
CA ILE A 237 -0.27 -30.78 -18.99
C ILE A 237 -0.81 -31.28 -17.65
N PHE A 238 -0.19 -30.86 -16.55
CA PHE A 238 -0.61 -31.25 -15.20
C PHE A 238 -2.03 -30.76 -14.84
N LEU A 239 -2.44 -29.60 -15.38
CA LEU A 239 -3.80 -29.07 -15.25
C LEU A 239 -4.82 -29.84 -16.11
N GLU A 240 -4.45 -30.21 -17.34
CA GLU A 240 -5.30 -30.98 -18.26
C GLU A 240 -5.54 -32.41 -17.76
N GLU A 241 -4.56 -33.01 -17.09
CA GLU A 241 -4.69 -34.31 -16.43
C GLU A 241 -5.49 -34.26 -15.11
N GLY A 242 -5.98 -33.09 -14.70
CA GLY A 242 -6.76 -32.92 -13.48
C GLY A 242 -5.97 -33.13 -12.18
N LYS A 243 -4.63 -33.15 -12.22
CA LYS A 243 -3.78 -33.35 -11.03
C LYS A 243 -3.79 -32.15 -10.09
N VAL A 244 -4.17 -30.97 -10.60
CA VAL A 244 -4.46 -29.75 -9.85
C VAL A 244 -5.68 -29.06 -10.46
N PRO A 245 -6.59 -28.48 -9.66
CA PRO A 245 -7.73 -27.75 -10.20
C PRO A 245 -7.33 -26.58 -11.09
N ARG A 246 -7.97 -26.46 -12.25
CA ARG A 246 -7.77 -25.35 -13.21
C ARG A 246 -8.33 -24.03 -12.69
N ARG A 247 -9.34 -24.09 -11.81
CA ARG A 247 -9.94 -22.92 -11.16
C ARG A 247 -9.74 -23.00 -9.66
N ARG A 248 -9.58 -21.83 -9.04
CA ARG A 248 -9.67 -21.71 -7.59
C ARG A 248 -11.13 -21.92 -7.17
N ASP A 249 -11.34 -22.44 -5.97
CA ASP A 249 -12.66 -22.53 -5.35
C ASP A 249 -13.39 -21.17 -5.41
N PRO A 250 -14.73 -21.17 -5.56
CA PRO A 250 -15.51 -19.94 -5.67
C PRO A 250 -15.37 -19.08 -4.41
N PHE A 251 -15.40 -17.76 -4.59
CA PHE A 251 -15.40 -16.84 -3.46
C PHE A 251 -16.82 -16.72 -2.92
N PRO A 252 -17.03 -16.87 -1.60
CA PRO A 252 -18.35 -16.78 -1.02
C PRO A 252 -18.93 -15.36 -1.17
N SER A 253 -20.25 -15.27 -1.08
CA SER A 253 -20.92 -14.02 -0.74
C SER A 253 -20.40 -13.47 0.60
N MET A 254 -20.59 -12.18 0.84
CA MET A 254 -20.22 -11.60 2.12
C MET A 254 -21.08 -12.14 3.27
N ALA A 255 -22.33 -12.52 3.02
CA ALA A 255 -23.19 -13.11 4.04
C ALA A 255 -22.65 -14.49 4.51
N GLU A 256 -22.32 -15.38 3.59
CA GLU A 256 -21.69 -16.68 3.89
C GLU A 256 -20.37 -16.51 4.63
N TYR A 257 -19.53 -15.58 4.17
CA TYR A 257 -18.25 -15.30 4.82
C TYR A 257 -18.41 -14.72 6.23
N ILE A 258 -19.35 -13.79 6.44
CA ILE A 258 -19.62 -13.23 7.77
C ILE A 258 -20.07 -14.35 8.71
N ARG A 259 -21.05 -15.18 8.32
CA ARG A 259 -21.50 -16.33 9.15
C ARG A 259 -20.33 -17.21 9.57
N HIS A 260 -19.46 -17.56 8.63
CA HIS A 260 -18.27 -18.36 8.91
C HIS A 260 -17.33 -17.70 9.93
N LEU A 261 -17.07 -16.38 9.82
CA LEU A 261 -16.28 -15.66 10.81
C LEU A 261 -16.94 -15.65 12.20
N LEU A 262 -18.28 -15.50 12.26
CA LEU A 262 -19.03 -15.50 13.51
C LEU A 262 -18.94 -16.86 14.21
N GLU A 263 -19.06 -17.95 13.46
CA GLU A 263 -18.88 -19.32 13.95
C GLU A 263 -17.49 -19.48 14.57
N ILE A 264 -16.44 -19.08 13.86
CA ILE A 264 -15.06 -19.13 14.37
C ILE A 264 -14.91 -18.30 15.65
N GLN A 265 -15.47 -17.09 15.72
CA GLN A 265 -15.38 -16.25 16.92
C GLN A 265 -16.07 -16.84 18.15
N LYS A 266 -17.10 -17.67 17.96
CA LYS A 266 -17.81 -18.36 19.05
C LYS A 266 -17.00 -19.52 19.64
N VAL A 267 -16.01 -20.06 18.90
CA VAL A 267 -15.18 -21.16 19.39
C VAL A 267 -14.16 -20.69 20.43
N LYS A 268 -14.13 -21.36 21.59
CA LYS A 268 -13.08 -21.18 22.60
C LYS A 268 -11.88 -22.06 22.26
N VAL A 269 -10.70 -21.45 22.10
CA VAL A 269 -9.45 -22.20 21.82
C VAL A 269 -8.51 -22.11 23.02
N ALA A 270 -8.09 -23.28 23.53
CA ALA A 270 -7.12 -23.36 24.62
C ALA A 270 -5.76 -22.76 24.20
N PRO A 271 -5.03 -22.08 25.12
CA PRO A 271 -3.70 -21.56 24.81
C PRO A 271 -2.74 -22.68 24.42
N PHE A 272 -1.98 -22.48 23.35
CA PHE A 272 -1.07 -23.51 22.85
C PHE A 272 0.34 -22.95 22.58
N ALA A 273 1.38 -23.77 22.72
CA ALA A 273 2.74 -23.34 22.48
C ALA A 273 3.06 -23.22 20.97
N ALA A 274 3.61 -22.08 20.55
CA ALA A 274 4.23 -21.90 19.24
C ALA A 274 5.74 -22.24 19.29
N ARG A 275 6.38 -22.32 18.11
CA ARG A 275 7.84 -22.46 17.98
C ARG A 275 8.55 -21.40 18.84
N ARG A 276 9.44 -21.85 19.76
CA ARG A 276 10.11 -21.07 20.83
C ARG A 276 9.34 -20.91 22.16
N GLY A 277 8.46 -21.85 22.51
CA GLY A 277 7.89 -21.96 23.86
C GLY A 277 6.92 -20.84 24.27
N ARG A 278 6.44 -20.03 23.32
CA ARG A 278 5.47 -18.95 23.60
C ARG A 278 4.06 -19.47 23.50
N LYS A 279 3.25 -19.31 24.55
CA LYS A 279 1.80 -19.54 24.49
C LYS A 279 1.17 -18.53 23.52
N VAL A 280 0.54 -19.03 22.46
CA VAL A 280 -0.41 -18.31 21.62
C VAL A 280 -1.76 -18.54 22.27
N THR A 281 -2.34 -17.47 22.79
CA THR A 281 -3.74 -17.47 23.24
C THR A 281 -4.61 -17.08 22.06
N TRP A 282 -5.90 -17.40 22.16
CA TRP A 282 -6.96 -16.87 21.30
C TRP A 282 -7.37 -15.48 21.78
N PRO A 283 -6.86 -14.40 21.15
CA PRO A 283 -7.70 -13.21 21.06
C PRO A 283 -7.76 -12.77 19.61
N MET A 284 -8.80 -13.22 18.92
CA MET A 284 -9.18 -12.68 17.62
C MET A 284 -9.46 -11.19 17.71
N PHE A 285 -9.38 -10.50 16.57
CA PHE A 285 -9.79 -9.10 16.50
C PHE A 285 -11.32 -9.05 16.68
N PRO A 286 -11.88 -8.29 17.64
CA PRO A 286 -13.32 -8.31 17.90
C PRO A 286 -14.10 -7.86 16.68
N LEU A 287 -15.10 -8.64 16.22
CA LEU A 287 -15.93 -8.25 15.06
C LEU A 287 -16.94 -7.13 15.35
N LYS A 288 -17.05 -6.72 16.61
CA LYS A 288 -17.80 -5.53 17.06
C LYS A 288 -16.93 -4.27 17.13
N SER A 289 -15.66 -4.33 16.70
CA SER A 289 -14.76 -3.16 16.68
C SER A 289 -15.28 -2.07 15.73
N PRO A 290 -14.85 -0.80 15.87
CA PRO A 290 -15.27 0.27 14.97
C PRO A 290 -15.06 -0.07 13.49
N TRP A 291 -16.06 0.22 12.66
CA TRP A 291 -16.15 -0.19 11.26
C TRP A 291 -14.92 0.14 10.40
N PRO A 292 -14.19 1.26 10.56
CA PRO A 292 -13.02 1.53 9.71
C PRO A 292 -11.94 0.46 9.86
N LEU A 293 -11.85 -0.13 11.06
CA LEU A 293 -10.88 -1.17 11.37
C LEU A 293 -11.29 -2.55 10.81
N LEU A 294 -12.57 -2.75 10.50
CA LEU A 294 -13.10 -4.01 9.99
C LEU A 294 -13.13 -4.06 8.46
N MET A 295 -13.03 -2.93 7.77
CA MET A 295 -13.04 -2.86 6.29
C MET A 295 -12.08 -3.86 5.61
N PRO A 296 -10.84 -4.11 6.10
CA PRO A 296 -9.97 -5.11 5.50
C PRO A 296 -10.53 -6.53 5.41
N LEU A 297 -11.54 -6.87 6.23
CA LEU A 297 -12.24 -8.16 6.17
C LEU A 297 -13.16 -8.28 4.95
N ALA A 298 -13.46 -7.20 4.23
CA ALA A 298 -14.27 -7.22 3.01
C ALA A 298 -13.64 -7.96 1.81
N GLN A 299 -12.56 -8.71 2.02
CA GLN A 299 -11.84 -9.47 1.01
C GLN A 299 -11.88 -10.96 1.35
N PRO A 300 -13.03 -11.62 1.17
CA PRO A 300 -13.15 -13.03 1.54
C PRO A 300 -12.17 -13.87 0.74
N ILE A 301 -11.87 -15.06 1.27
CA ILE A 301 -11.24 -16.13 0.51
C ILE A 301 -12.23 -17.32 0.42
N PRO A 302 -12.02 -18.31 -0.44
CA PRO A 302 -12.91 -19.46 -0.51
C PRO A 302 -13.04 -20.18 0.84
N LEU A 303 -14.27 -20.57 1.23
CA LEU A 303 -14.56 -21.15 2.56
C LEU A 303 -13.72 -22.40 2.84
N ARG A 304 -13.51 -23.26 1.84
CA ARG A 304 -12.67 -24.46 1.96
C ARG A 304 -11.24 -24.11 2.41
N GLU A 305 -10.68 -23.02 1.89
CA GLU A 305 -9.36 -22.53 2.32
C GLU A 305 -9.37 -21.93 3.73
N GLN A 306 -10.49 -21.34 4.16
CA GLN A 306 -10.63 -20.81 5.51
C GLN A 306 -10.70 -21.94 6.53
N ASN A 307 -11.49 -22.97 6.26
CA ASN A 307 -11.54 -24.20 7.06
C ASN A 307 -10.16 -24.82 7.20
N TYR A 308 -9.40 -24.92 6.10
CA TYR A 308 -8.02 -25.41 6.15
C TYR A 308 -7.11 -24.55 7.04
N VAL A 309 -7.21 -23.22 6.95
CA VAL A 309 -6.45 -22.30 7.84
C VAL A 309 -6.87 -22.50 9.29
N TRP A 310 -8.17 -22.68 9.54
CA TRP A 310 -8.75 -22.88 10.86
C TRP A 310 -8.27 -24.19 11.50
N GLU A 311 -8.35 -25.30 10.78
CA GLU A 311 -7.83 -26.60 11.21
C GLU A 311 -6.32 -26.53 11.50
N LYS A 312 -5.54 -25.84 10.65
CA LYS A 312 -4.12 -25.57 10.92
C LYS A 312 -3.88 -24.72 12.15
N PHE A 313 -4.75 -23.76 12.42
CA PHE A 313 -4.66 -22.92 13.61
C PHE A 313 -4.93 -23.74 14.87
N LEU A 314 -5.95 -24.61 14.85
CA LEU A 314 -6.28 -25.53 15.94
C LEU A 314 -5.23 -26.64 16.11
N GLY A 315 -4.40 -26.88 15.10
CA GLY A 315 -3.36 -27.91 15.12
C GLY A 315 -3.83 -29.28 14.67
N GLY A 316 -4.91 -29.34 13.86
CA GLY A 316 -5.45 -30.57 13.28
C GLY A 316 -4.47 -31.36 12.40
N PHE A 317 -3.35 -30.73 12.00
CA PHE A 317 -2.27 -31.36 11.24
C PHE A 317 -1.01 -31.66 12.10
N GLY A 318 -1.19 -31.70 13.42
CA GLY A 318 -0.15 -32.02 14.39
C GLY A 318 0.51 -30.79 15.04
N PRO A 319 1.20 -30.97 16.18
CA PRO A 319 1.69 -29.88 17.02
C PRO A 319 2.81 -29.05 16.37
N LYS A 320 3.53 -29.62 15.40
CA LYS A 320 4.63 -28.97 14.66
C LYS A 320 4.17 -28.18 13.43
N ASP A 321 2.93 -28.39 12.98
CA ASP A 321 2.39 -27.84 11.72
C ASP A 321 1.26 -26.82 11.97
N ARG A 322 1.51 -25.90 12.90
CA ARG A 322 0.57 -24.83 13.30
C ARG A 322 0.71 -23.60 12.42
N LEU A 323 -0.43 -22.96 12.10
CA LEU A 323 -0.61 -21.73 11.30
C LEU A 323 0.65 -21.16 10.62
N HIS A 324 0.69 -21.20 9.29
CA HIS A 324 1.81 -20.66 8.52
C HIS A 324 1.56 -19.21 8.09
N LEU A 325 2.46 -18.30 8.48
CA LEU A 325 2.48 -16.92 7.98
C LEU A 325 3.51 -16.71 6.86
N TYR A 326 4.30 -17.73 6.56
CA TYR A 326 5.33 -17.75 5.54
C TYR A 326 5.40 -19.14 4.90
N GLY A 327 5.72 -19.18 3.61
CA GLY A 327 6.20 -20.39 2.93
C GLY A 327 7.70 -20.28 2.61
N PRO A 328 8.27 -21.17 1.80
CA PRO A 328 9.65 -21.08 1.34
C PRO A 328 9.94 -19.75 0.64
N TYR A 329 11.01 -19.05 1.06
CA TYR A 329 11.42 -17.79 0.43
C TYR A 329 12.35 -18.05 -0.76
N VAL A 330 11.77 -18.29 -1.94
CA VAL A 330 12.51 -18.67 -3.16
C VAL A 330 12.08 -17.80 -4.35
N HIS A 331 13.04 -17.31 -5.14
CA HIS A 331 12.73 -16.57 -6.37
C HIS A 331 12.05 -17.50 -7.39
N GLY A 332 10.81 -17.18 -7.78
CA GLY A 332 9.99 -18.03 -8.66
C GLY A 332 9.15 -19.08 -7.93
N GLY A 333 9.40 -19.29 -6.64
CA GLY A 333 8.89 -20.44 -5.88
C GLY A 333 9.67 -21.72 -6.22
N LYS A 334 9.42 -22.79 -5.48
CA LYS A 334 9.88 -24.13 -5.85
C LYS A 334 8.99 -24.63 -7.00
N PHE A 335 9.53 -24.70 -8.21
CA PHE A 335 8.72 -25.05 -9.38
C PHE A 335 8.28 -26.52 -9.33
N GLU A 336 9.11 -27.40 -8.78
CA GLU A 336 8.82 -28.81 -8.53
C GLU A 336 7.53 -28.98 -7.73
N GLU A 337 7.30 -28.14 -6.73
CA GLU A 337 6.08 -28.15 -5.89
C GLU A 337 4.80 -27.78 -6.67
N ARG A 338 4.92 -27.28 -7.91
CA ARG A 338 3.77 -27.06 -8.80
C ARG A 338 3.40 -28.32 -9.58
N LEU A 339 4.31 -29.28 -9.69
CA LEU A 339 4.12 -30.54 -10.40
C LEU A 339 3.90 -31.72 -9.43
N VAL A 340 3.49 -31.42 -8.19
CA VAL A 340 3.03 -32.39 -7.21
C VAL A 340 1.50 -32.30 -7.13
N PRO A 341 0.76 -33.42 -7.25
CA PRO A 341 -0.70 -33.41 -7.22
C PRO A 341 -1.23 -32.67 -5.99
N SER A 342 -2.33 -31.96 -6.16
CA SER A 342 -2.94 -31.19 -5.08
C SER A 342 -4.42 -30.94 -5.36
N PRO A 343 -5.31 -31.08 -4.36
CA PRO A 343 -6.71 -30.67 -4.52
C PRO A 343 -6.90 -29.14 -4.54
N TRP A 344 -5.80 -28.38 -4.44
CA TRP A 344 -5.80 -26.94 -4.29
C TRP A 344 -5.20 -26.24 -5.50
N HIS A 345 -5.92 -25.26 -6.04
CA HIS A 345 -5.37 -24.39 -7.08
C HIS A 345 -4.11 -23.65 -6.59
N TYR A 346 -3.15 -23.39 -7.50
CA TYR A 346 -1.83 -22.81 -7.18
C TYR A 346 -1.84 -21.45 -6.45
N GLN A 347 -2.94 -20.70 -6.49
CA GLN A 347 -3.09 -19.41 -5.80
C GLN A 347 -3.80 -19.49 -4.44
N SER A 348 -4.24 -20.68 -4.04
CA SER A 348 -4.84 -20.94 -2.74
C SER A 348 -3.80 -20.84 -1.61
N TYR A 349 -4.26 -20.57 -0.39
CA TYR A 349 -3.38 -20.58 0.78
C TYR A 349 -2.59 -21.90 0.93
N PRO A 350 -3.21 -23.10 0.86
CA PRO A 350 -2.50 -24.37 1.03
C PRO A 350 -1.41 -24.59 -0.03
N ALA A 351 -1.66 -24.22 -1.29
CA ALA A 351 -0.66 -24.32 -2.34
C ALA A 351 0.49 -23.33 -2.15
N LEU A 352 0.19 -22.08 -1.76
CA LEU A 352 1.20 -21.02 -1.61
C LEU A 352 2.19 -21.29 -0.48
N ILE A 353 1.76 -21.90 0.64
CA ILE A 353 2.67 -22.26 1.74
C ILE A 353 3.65 -23.36 1.34
N ARG A 354 3.28 -24.24 0.40
CA ARG A 354 4.15 -25.29 -0.15
C ARG A 354 5.09 -24.75 -1.23
N ILE A 355 4.54 -24.09 -2.25
CA ILE A 355 5.28 -23.57 -3.41
C ILE A 355 6.23 -22.44 -3.02
N GLY A 356 5.80 -21.57 -2.11
CA GLY A 356 6.58 -20.42 -1.67
C GLY A 356 6.72 -19.33 -2.75
N GLY A 357 7.65 -18.41 -2.51
CA GLY A 357 7.88 -17.27 -3.37
C GLY A 357 8.63 -16.15 -2.65
N VAL A 358 8.61 -14.95 -3.21
CA VAL A 358 9.25 -13.77 -2.59
C VAL A 358 8.25 -12.96 -1.76
N CYS A 359 8.65 -11.77 -1.30
CA CYS A 359 7.87 -10.87 -0.45
C CYS A 359 6.39 -10.69 -0.85
N GLY A 360 6.08 -10.64 -2.15
CA GLY A 360 4.71 -10.56 -2.64
C GLY A 360 3.86 -11.81 -2.36
N THR A 361 4.47 -13.00 -2.37
CA THR A 361 3.82 -14.27 -2.01
C THR A 361 3.68 -14.36 -0.50
N MET A 362 4.74 -14.04 0.26
CA MET A 362 4.72 -14.08 1.73
C MET A 362 3.62 -13.18 2.32
N SER A 363 3.48 -11.96 1.80
CA SER A 363 2.39 -11.06 2.21
C SER A 363 1.00 -11.58 1.85
N SER A 364 0.87 -12.37 0.79
CA SER A 364 -0.42 -12.99 0.42
C SER A 364 -0.75 -14.15 1.36
N ILE A 365 0.21 -15.02 1.67
CA ILE A 365 0.08 -16.12 2.64
C ILE A 365 -0.39 -15.55 3.99
N ALA A 366 0.34 -14.56 4.51
CA ALA A 366 -0.01 -13.96 5.79
C ALA A 366 -1.38 -13.26 5.75
N LYS A 367 -1.72 -12.56 4.65
CA LYS A 367 -3.04 -11.92 4.51
C LYS A 367 -4.16 -12.96 4.58
N PHE A 368 -4.05 -14.05 3.81
CA PHE A 368 -5.07 -15.10 3.78
C PHE A 368 -5.22 -15.72 5.16
N ALA A 369 -4.12 -16.08 5.82
CA ALA A 369 -4.15 -16.59 7.18
C ALA A 369 -4.88 -15.66 8.17
N TYR A 370 -4.56 -14.35 8.16
CA TYR A 370 -5.19 -13.42 9.10
C TYR A 370 -6.67 -13.18 8.80
N VAL A 371 -7.04 -12.98 7.54
CA VAL A 371 -8.43 -12.73 7.13
C VAL A 371 -9.31 -13.96 7.39
N SER A 372 -8.84 -15.18 7.09
CA SER A 372 -9.59 -16.42 7.40
C SER A 372 -9.92 -16.56 8.88
N LEU A 373 -9.06 -16.05 9.75
CA LEU A 373 -9.30 -16.13 11.18
C LEU A 373 -10.24 -15.01 11.65
N GLY A 374 -10.45 -13.95 10.87
CA GLY A 374 -11.19 -12.75 11.28
C GLY A 374 -10.30 -11.60 11.77
N VAL A 375 -9.00 -11.59 11.45
CA VAL A 375 -8.09 -10.48 11.74
C VAL A 375 -8.01 -9.55 10.51
N PRO A 376 -8.43 -8.28 10.62
CA PRO A 376 -8.34 -7.33 9.52
C PRO A 376 -6.89 -7.09 9.08
N ALA A 377 -6.56 -7.45 7.83
CA ALA A 377 -5.21 -7.35 7.30
C ALA A 377 -5.18 -7.02 5.81
N LEU A 378 -4.20 -6.21 5.40
CA LEU A 378 -3.97 -5.87 3.99
C LEU A 378 -2.51 -6.04 3.63
N LYS A 379 -2.32 -6.47 2.38
CA LYS A 379 -1.00 -6.51 1.75
C LYS A 379 -0.59 -5.08 1.35
N CYS A 380 0.62 -4.71 1.70
CA CYS A 380 1.24 -3.44 1.36
C CYS A 380 2.34 -3.61 0.30
N ALA A 381 2.62 -2.52 -0.40
CA ALA A 381 3.71 -2.39 -1.35
C ALA A 381 4.74 -1.36 -0.89
N GLN A 382 6.01 -1.63 -1.22
CA GLN A 382 7.14 -0.74 -1.11
C GLN A 382 7.99 -0.84 -2.38
N PRO A 383 8.88 0.13 -2.67
CA PRO A 383 9.84 -0.02 -3.75
C PRO A 383 10.64 -1.33 -3.62
N GLY A 384 10.48 -2.23 -4.60
CA GLY A 384 11.17 -3.52 -4.64
C GLY A 384 10.73 -4.56 -3.59
N HIS A 385 9.80 -4.24 -2.69
CA HIS A 385 9.40 -5.08 -1.56
C HIS A 385 7.88 -5.08 -1.34
N SER A 386 7.38 -6.06 -0.60
CA SER A 386 5.98 -6.13 -0.21
C SER A 386 5.89 -6.67 1.21
N CYS A 387 5.02 -6.07 1.99
CA CYS A 387 4.82 -6.41 3.38
C CYS A 387 3.31 -6.56 3.64
N LEU A 388 2.97 -6.77 4.90
CA LEU A 388 1.59 -6.87 5.37
C LEU A 388 1.41 -5.85 6.48
N PHE A 389 0.25 -5.20 6.57
CA PHE A 389 -0.21 -4.68 7.85
C PHE A 389 -1.45 -5.43 8.32
N ARG A 390 -1.63 -5.45 9.64
CA ARG A 390 -2.88 -5.86 10.27
C ARG A 390 -3.27 -4.90 11.37
N PHE A 391 -4.57 -4.82 11.65
CA PHE A 391 -5.02 -4.25 12.91
C PHE A 391 -4.80 -5.24 14.05
N ALA A 392 -4.67 -4.68 15.25
CA ALA A 392 -4.46 -5.39 16.48
C ALA A 392 -5.16 -4.63 17.60
N ARG A 393 -5.55 -5.37 18.64
CA ARG A 393 -6.05 -4.83 19.90
C ARG A 393 -5.12 -5.33 21.02
N ASP A 394 -4.71 -4.46 21.92
CA ASP A 394 -3.96 -4.89 23.11
C ASP A 394 -4.90 -5.35 24.24
N GLY A 395 -4.31 -5.83 25.34
CA GLY A 395 -5.07 -6.31 26.51
C GLY A 395 -5.79 -5.20 27.28
N GLU A 396 -5.46 -3.92 27.02
CA GLU A 396 -6.16 -2.75 27.58
C GLU A 396 -7.31 -2.29 26.67
N GLY A 397 -7.52 -3.00 25.55
CA GLY A 397 -8.59 -2.71 24.60
C GLY A 397 -8.21 -1.69 23.52
N ASN A 398 -6.98 -1.18 23.48
CA ASN A 398 -6.54 -0.18 22.52
C ASN A 398 -6.23 -0.79 21.15
N TYR A 399 -6.61 -0.09 20.09
CA TYR A 399 -6.39 -0.48 18.71
C TYR A 399 -5.10 0.10 18.14
N PHE A 400 -4.41 -0.65 17.30
CA PHE A 400 -3.25 -0.15 16.56
C PHE A 400 -3.05 -0.91 15.25
N ALA A 401 -2.46 -0.25 14.26
CA ALA A 401 -2.00 -0.91 13.04
C ALA A 401 -0.54 -1.36 13.20
N ARG A 402 -0.24 -2.58 12.76
CA ARG A 402 1.11 -3.13 12.82
C ARG A 402 1.56 -3.60 11.45
N ILE A 403 2.70 -3.09 11.01
CA ILE A 403 3.42 -3.62 9.85
C ILE A 403 4.18 -4.90 10.26
N LEU A 404 4.07 -5.92 9.43
CA LEU A 404 4.75 -7.20 9.51
C LEU A 404 5.69 -7.38 8.30
N GLN A 405 6.51 -8.42 8.29
CA GLN A 405 7.35 -8.80 7.14
C GLN A 405 8.45 -7.81 6.73
N GLY A 406 8.99 -7.05 7.69
CA GLY A 406 10.16 -6.18 7.51
C GLY A 406 9.92 -5.02 6.55
N VAL A 407 10.30 -3.80 6.93
CA VAL A 407 10.16 -2.63 6.05
C VAL A 407 11.38 -1.75 6.12
N SER A 408 11.68 -1.04 5.02
CA SER A 408 12.65 0.04 5.02
C SER A 408 12.15 1.22 5.86
N THR A 409 10.94 1.71 5.54
CA THR A 409 10.26 2.75 6.30
C THR A 409 8.72 2.68 6.10
N PRO A 410 7.91 2.91 7.16
CA PRO A 410 6.46 3.07 7.09
C PRO A 410 6.06 4.14 6.06
N TYR A 411 6.84 5.21 5.94
CA TYR A 411 6.60 6.30 5.01
C TYR A 411 6.52 5.86 3.54
N ARG A 412 7.36 4.91 3.12
CA ARG A 412 7.36 4.36 1.74
C ARG A 412 6.37 3.20 1.58
N THR A 413 5.63 2.86 2.63
CA THR A 413 4.66 1.77 2.61
C THR A 413 3.33 2.30 2.13
N THR A 414 2.79 1.68 1.10
CA THR A 414 1.48 2.03 0.52
C THR A 414 0.59 0.81 0.46
N THR A 415 -0.72 1.01 0.53
CA THR A 415 -1.70 -0.07 0.40
C THR A 415 -2.98 0.45 -0.24
N ILE A 416 -3.87 -0.45 -0.63
CA ILE A 416 -5.21 -0.10 -1.11
C ILE A 416 -5.93 0.76 -0.06
N TRP A 417 -6.60 1.82 -0.50
CA TRP A 417 -7.51 2.62 0.32
C TRP A 417 -8.93 2.15 0.12
N LEU A 418 -9.52 1.56 1.15
CA LEU A 418 -10.85 0.96 1.04
C LEU A 418 -11.97 1.99 1.06
N MET A 419 -11.77 3.19 1.63
CA MET A 419 -12.72 4.31 1.49
C MET A 419 -12.66 4.96 0.08
N GLY A 420 -11.49 4.94 -0.56
CA GLY A 420 -11.29 5.37 -1.96
C GLY A 420 -11.54 6.86 -2.25
N ASP A 421 -11.60 7.70 -1.23
CA ASP A 421 -12.03 9.09 -1.24
C ASP A 421 -10.91 10.10 -0.96
N ALA A 422 -9.69 9.65 -0.66
CA ALA A 422 -8.62 10.55 -0.21
C ALA A 422 -8.14 11.48 -1.35
N ARG A 423 -8.21 12.80 -1.16
CA ARG A 423 -7.82 13.80 -2.20
C ARG A 423 -6.47 14.48 -1.93
N THR A 424 -5.52 13.78 -1.32
CA THR A 424 -4.20 14.35 -0.96
C THR A 424 -3.07 13.81 -1.84
N TYR A 425 -1.89 14.45 -1.80
CA TYR A 425 -0.71 14.00 -2.56
C TYR A 425 -0.14 12.63 -2.13
N ARG A 426 -0.64 12.08 -1.02
CA ARG A 426 -0.32 10.73 -0.53
C ARG A 426 -1.25 9.66 -1.06
N ALA A 427 -2.38 10.06 -1.66
CA ALA A 427 -3.23 9.19 -2.44
C ALA A 427 -2.72 9.10 -3.89
N LYS A 428 -2.78 7.91 -4.47
CA LYS A 428 -2.40 7.67 -5.87
C LYS A 428 -3.52 6.92 -6.60
N ASN A 429 -3.57 7.10 -7.91
CA ASN A 429 -4.54 6.50 -8.82
C ASN A 429 -6.00 6.92 -8.54
N PRO A 430 -6.32 8.24 -8.54
CA PRO A 430 -7.72 8.67 -8.51
C PRO A 430 -8.51 8.06 -9.69
N GLY A 431 -9.77 7.69 -9.46
CA GLY A 431 -10.63 7.02 -10.46
C GLY A 431 -10.34 5.53 -10.71
N LYS A 432 -9.42 4.92 -9.94
CA LYS A 432 -9.16 3.47 -9.88
C LYS A 432 -9.17 3.04 -8.41
N ILE A 433 -8.76 1.80 -8.11
CA ILE A 433 -8.35 1.46 -6.74
C ILE A 433 -7.30 2.48 -6.29
N GLN A 434 -7.72 3.33 -5.38
CA GLN A 434 -6.85 4.29 -4.78
C GLN A 434 -5.88 3.57 -3.84
N SER A 435 -4.63 4.01 -3.83
CA SER A 435 -3.66 3.56 -2.85
C SER A 435 -3.18 4.75 -2.03
N VAL A 436 -3.06 4.57 -0.73
CA VAL A 436 -2.60 5.59 0.22
C VAL A 436 -1.37 5.11 0.99
N GLY A 437 -0.69 6.03 1.66
CA GLY A 437 0.36 5.70 2.62
C GLY A 437 -0.17 4.93 3.83
N PHE A 438 0.68 4.13 4.46
CA PHE A 438 0.34 3.32 5.63
C PHE A 438 -0.21 4.16 6.80
N GLU A 439 0.23 5.41 6.91
CA GLU A 439 -0.20 6.35 7.94
C GLU A 439 -1.71 6.58 7.99
N TYR A 440 -2.45 6.38 6.90
CA TYR A 440 -3.92 6.46 6.89
C TYR A 440 -4.54 5.40 7.81
N TYR A 441 -4.12 4.14 7.67
CA TYR A 441 -4.60 3.04 8.51
C TYR A 441 -4.02 3.10 9.92
N ALA A 442 -2.75 3.52 10.05
CA ALA A 442 -2.17 3.74 11.37
C ALA A 442 -2.94 4.82 12.15
N GLY A 443 -3.30 5.91 11.47
CA GLY A 443 -4.14 6.97 11.98
C GLY A 443 -5.51 6.48 12.41
N GLN A 444 -6.22 5.74 11.55
CA GLN A 444 -7.54 5.16 11.87
C GLN A 444 -7.55 4.37 13.19
N ALA A 445 -6.57 3.47 13.40
CA ALA A 445 -6.53 2.69 14.63
C ALA A 445 -6.20 3.53 15.86
N LEU A 446 -5.39 4.58 15.72
CA LEU A 446 -5.08 5.47 16.84
C LEU A 446 -6.24 6.43 17.13
N ALA A 447 -6.94 6.89 16.10
CA ALA A 447 -8.10 7.78 16.18
C ALA A 447 -9.21 7.17 17.04
N VAL A 448 -9.53 5.89 16.84
CA VAL A 448 -10.60 5.25 17.63
C VAL A 448 -10.27 5.13 19.12
N ASN A 449 -9.00 5.24 19.52
CA ASN A 449 -8.61 5.25 20.94
C ASN A 449 -8.73 6.64 21.57
N GLN A 450 -8.66 7.72 20.78
CA GLN A 450 -8.63 9.10 21.27
C GLN A 450 -9.79 9.89 20.68
N GLY A 451 -10.85 10.10 21.47
CA GLY A 451 -12.08 10.76 21.03
C GLY A 451 -13.04 9.84 20.24
N GLY A 452 -12.68 8.56 20.10
CA GLY A 452 -13.54 7.54 19.52
C GLY A 452 -13.78 7.69 18.01
N LEU A 453 -14.66 6.84 17.48
CA LEU A 453 -15.07 6.88 16.07
C LEU A 453 -15.73 8.21 15.71
N LYS A 454 -16.50 8.81 16.64
CA LYS A 454 -17.17 10.11 16.45
C LYS A 454 -16.20 11.19 16.00
N ASN A 455 -15.11 11.42 16.74
CA ASN A 455 -14.14 12.47 16.38
C ASN A 455 -13.45 12.20 15.04
N TYR A 456 -13.18 10.94 14.71
CA TYR A 456 -12.62 10.59 13.41
C TYR A 456 -13.59 10.94 12.27
N VAL A 457 -14.85 10.51 12.36
CA VAL A 457 -15.89 10.79 11.38
C VAL A 457 -16.16 12.29 11.25
N THR A 458 -16.22 13.01 12.38
CA THR A 458 -16.33 14.47 12.40
C THR A 458 -15.16 15.15 11.71
N SER A 459 -13.91 14.71 11.99
CA SER A 459 -12.75 15.29 11.33
C SER A 459 -12.77 15.06 9.80
N LYS A 460 -13.34 13.93 9.34
CA LYS A 460 -13.58 13.67 7.91
C LYS A 460 -14.68 14.57 7.35
N ALA A 461 -15.75 14.84 8.10
CA ALA A 461 -16.79 15.80 7.74
C ALA A 461 -16.19 17.19 7.41
N LEU A 462 -15.34 17.69 8.31
CA LEU A 462 -14.66 18.97 8.12
C LEU A 462 -13.69 18.97 6.93
N VAL A 463 -13.06 17.84 6.62
CA VAL A 463 -12.24 17.69 5.41
C VAL A 463 -13.11 17.75 4.16
N ASN A 464 -14.24 17.05 4.14
CA ASN A 464 -15.15 17.05 2.99
C ASN A 464 -15.71 18.46 2.76
N LEU A 465 -16.15 19.14 3.82
CA LEU A 465 -16.54 20.54 3.77
C LEU A 465 -15.46 21.42 3.12
N PHE A 466 -14.21 21.29 3.57
CA PHE A 466 -13.09 22.02 2.97
C PHE A 466 -12.91 21.71 1.47
N LEU A 467 -13.11 20.45 1.06
CA LEU A 467 -12.99 20.03 -0.33
C LEU A 467 -14.12 20.56 -1.22
N ASP A 468 -15.27 20.88 -0.64
CA ASP A 468 -16.44 21.43 -1.33
C ASP A 468 -16.43 22.97 -1.42
N LEU A 469 -15.63 23.64 -0.58
CA LEU A 469 -15.51 25.11 -0.62
C LEU A 469 -15.02 25.61 -1.99
N PRO A 470 -15.59 26.71 -2.54
CA PRO A 470 -15.05 27.37 -3.72
C PRO A 470 -13.66 27.96 -3.46
N GLY A 471 -12.95 28.31 -4.54
CA GLY A 471 -11.53 28.69 -4.51
C GLY A 471 -11.17 29.82 -3.52
N PRO A 472 -11.91 30.95 -3.49
CA PRO A 472 -11.67 32.05 -2.55
C PRO A 472 -11.85 31.64 -1.08
N GLU A 473 -13.00 31.04 -0.74
CA GLU A 473 -13.38 30.60 0.60
C GLU A 473 -12.44 29.50 1.11
N ARG A 474 -12.02 28.61 0.21
CA ARG A 474 -11.04 27.56 0.54
C ARG A 474 -9.71 28.13 1.02
N LYS A 475 -9.30 29.30 0.52
CA LYS A 475 -8.06 29.97 0.96
C LYS A 475 -8.24 30.70 2.29
N THR A 476 -9.38 31.36 2.49
CA THR A 476 -9.65 32.19 3.69
C THR A 476 -10.10 31.34 4.88
N LEU A 477 -11.10 30.47 4.68
CA LEU A 477 -11.72 29.64 5.71
C LEU A 477 -11.03 28.29 5.90
N GLY A 478 -10.45 27.74 4.84
CA GLY A 478 -9.87 26.40 4.84
C GLY A 478 -8.82 26.15 5.93
N PRO A 479 -7.88 27.06 6.22
CA PRO A 479 -6.93 26.89 7.32
C PRO A 479 -7.58 26.75 8.69
N ARG A 480 -8.72 27.41 8.94
CA ARG A 480 -9.48 27.33 10.20
C ARG A 480 -10.21 26.00 10.30
N ILE A 481 -10.94 25.62 9.25
CA ILE A 481 -11.69 24.35 9.17
C ILE A 481 -10.76 23.14 9.33
N LEU A 482 -9.67 23.09 8.55
CA LEU A 482 -8.67 22.02 8.66
C LEU A 482 -7.90 22.09 10.00
N GLY A 483 -7.77 23.30 10.55
CA GLY A 483 -7.21 23.56 11.87
C GLY A 483 -8.02 22.90 12.99
N GLU A 484 -9.35 22.97 12.90
CA GLU A 484 -10.27 22.31 13.81
C GLU A 484 -10.27 20.79 13.60
N ALA A 485 -10.29 20.32 12.35
CA ALA A 485 -10.27 18.89 12.02
C ALA A 485 -9.08 18.16 12.66
N ARG A 486 -7.87 18.74 12.59
CA ARG A 486 -6.67 18.17 13.23
C ARG A 486 -6.68 18.28 14.77
N ARG A 487 -7.40 19.25 15.35
CA ARG A 487 -7.55 19.40 16.81
C ARG A 487 -8.45 18.30 17.35
N LEU A 488 -9.60 18.07 16.69
CA LEU A 488 -10.55 17.01 17.05
C LEU A 488 -9.95 15.62 16.89
N CYS A 489 -9.22 15.40 15.80
CA CYS A 489 -8.58 14.11 15.53
C CYS A 489 -7.20 14.32 14.87
N PRO A 490 -6.10 14.43 15.65
CA PRO A 490 -4.75 14.57 15.09
C PRO A 490 -4.28 13.32 14.33
N PHE A 491 -5.00 12.21 14.47
CA PHE A 491 -4.75 10.95 13.78
C PHE A 491 -5.44 10.84 12.42
N ASN A 492 -6.33 11.77 12.07
CA ASN A 492 -6.75 11.94 10.68
C ASN A 492 -5.60 12.63 9.92
N VAL A 493 -5.02 11.93 8.94
CA VAL A 493 -3.85 12.42 8.19
C VAL A 493 -4.19 13.49 7.15
N GLU A 494 -5.43 13.50 6.65
CA GLU A 494 -5.82 14.34 5.53
C GLU A 494 -5.69 15.85 5.83
N PRO A 495 -6.16 16.37 6.98
CA PRO A 495 -6.00 17.79 7.32
C PRO A 495 -4.54 18.25 7.29
N TRP A 496 -3.60 17.40 7.74
CA TRP A 496 -2.17 17.73 7.74
C TRP A 496 -1.64 17.92 6.32
N TYR A 497 -2.03 17.04 5.40
CA TYR A 497 -1.58 17.12 4.01
C TYR A 497 -2.26 18.23 3.23
N LEU A 498 -3.54 18.48 3.47
CA LEU A 498 -4.28 19.57 2.83
C LEU A 498 -3.76 20.94 3.29
N LEU A 499 -3.44 21.10 4.59
CA LEU A 499 -2.77 22.31 5.10
C LEU A 499 -1.39 22.51 4.48
N ASN A 500 -0.62 21.44 4.26
CA ASN A 500 0.67 21.52 3.58
C ASN A 500 0.50 21.97 2.11
N THR A 501 -0.53 21.48 1.44
CA THR A 501 -0.89 21.91 0.08
C THR A 501 -1.32 23.38 0.03
N LEU A 502 -2.19 23.83 0.94
CA LEU A 502 -2.57 25.26 1.05
C LEU A 502 -1.37 26.16 1.37
N GLY A 503 -0.41 25.64 2.15
CA GLY A 503 0.84 26.33 2.45
C GLY A 503 1.77 26.47 1.25
N GLY A 504 1.45 25.91 0.08
CA GLY A 504 2.28 25.96 -1.11
C GLY A 504 3.45 24.97 -1.10
N TYR A 505 3.42 23.96 -0.22
CA TYR A 505 4.56 23.08 0.06
C TYR A 505 5.81 23.83 0.53
N ASP A 506 5.61 24.90 1.28
CA ASP A 506 6.68 25.66 1.93
C ASP A 506 7.29 24.86 3.10
N LEU A 507 8.62 24.76 3.13
CA LEU A 507 9.35 23.94 4.08
C LEU A 507 9.24 24.43 5.52
N GLU A 508 9.17 25.74 5.73
CA GLU A 508 9.03 26.34 7.05
C GLU A 508 7.62 26.08 7.61
N LYS A 509 6.58 26.29 6.78
CA LYS A 509 5.20 25.96 7.14
C LYS A 509 5.05 24.47 7.44
N ALA A 510 5.67 23.60 6.64
CA ALA A 510 5.68 22.16 6.87
C ALA A 510 6.34 21.80 8.22
N LEU A 511 7.47 22.42 8.56
CA LEU A 511 8.11 22.26 9.86
C LEU A 511 7.20 22.74 11.00
N GLY A 512 6.46 23.83 10.80
CA GLY A 512 5.43 24.30 11.72
C GLY A 512 4.28 23.30 11.91
N LEU A 513 3.85 22.60 10.85
CA LEU A 513 2.87 21.52 10.93
C LEU A 513 3.43 20.32 11.71
N VAL A 514 4.69 19.95 11.48
CA VAL A 514 5.38 18.87 12.22
C VAL A 514 5.42 19.16 13.72
N ARG A 515 5.81 20.38 14.11
CA ARG A 515 5.83 20.80 15.53
C ARG A 515 4.45 20.70 16.17
N ARG A 516 3.42 21.19 15.48
CA ARG A 516 2.02 21.10 15.94
C ARG A 516 1.54 19.66 16.08
N LEU A 517 1.85 18.80 15.12
CA LEU A 517 1.49 17.38 15.20
C LEU A 517 2.12 16.71 16.43
N ARG A 518 3.40 16.98 16.70
CA ARG A 518 4.07 16.44 17.90
C ARG A 518 3.48 16.96 19.21
N ALA A 519 3.03 18.21 19.23
CA ALA A 519 2.36 18.78 20.39
C ALA A 519 0.99 18.11 20.65
N LEU A 520 0.22 17.83 19.59
CA LEU A 520 -1.09 17.16 19.70
C LEU A 520 -0.99 15.64 19.94
N VAL A 521 0.14 15.03 19.57
CA VAL A 521 0.39 13.59 19.76
C VAL A 521 1.68 13.40 20.57
N PRO A 522 1.65 13.70 21.87
CA PRO A 522 2.82 13.54 22.73
C PRO A 522 3.18 12.06 22.83
N LEU A 523 4.48 11.77 22.72
CA LEU A 523 5.03 10.46 23.01
C LEU A 523 5.31 10.35 24.50
N ALA A 524 4.89 9.26 25.13
CA ALA A 524 5.18 9.02 26.53
C ALA A 524 6.70 8.82 26.74
N PRO A 525 7.26 9.25 27.88
CA PRO A 525 8.64 8.94 28.22
C PRO A 525 8.86 7.42 28.27
N PRO A 526 10.10 6.93 28.05
CA PRO A 526 10.37 5.49 28.07
C PRO A 526 10.01 4.92 29.45
N ALA A 527 8.95 4.10 29.51
CA ALA A 527 8.52 3.51 30.78
C ALA A 527 9.61 2.62 31.40
N PRO A 528 9.78 2.64 32.74
CA PRO A 528 10.66 1.71 33.45
C PRO A 528 10.25 0.25 33.19
N ARG A 529 11.19 -0.68 33.40
CA ARG A 529 11.19 -2.06 32.86
C ARG A 529 9.96 -2.95 33.17
N ARG A 530 8.99 -2.51 33.98
CA ARG A 530 7.80 -3.26 34.42
C ARG A 530 6.46 -2.53 34.15
N SER A 531 6.08 -2.42 32.87
CA SER A 531 4.68 -2.47 32.40
C SER A 531 4.72 -3.05 30.97
N ARG A 532 4.90 -4.37 30.93
CA ARG A 532 5.59 -5.06 29.84
C ARG A 532 4.61 -5.50 28.75
N ARG A 533 4.37 -4.64 27.74
CA ARG A 533 4.24 -4.95 26.29
C ARG A 533 3.05 -4.31 25.57
N SER A 534 1.87 -4.13 26.18
CA SER A 534 0.68 -3.46 25.59
C SER A 534 0.97 -1.98 25.34
N ARG A 535 1.28 -1.22 26.40
CA ARG A 535 1.70 0.20 26.33
C ARG A 535 2.85 0.43 25.36
N LYS A 536 3.81 -0.50 25.30
CA LYS A 536 4.94 -0.44 24.34
C LYS A 536 4.50 -0.58 22.88
N ALA A 537 3.46 -1.35 22.60
CA ALA A 537 2.96 -1.56 21.24
C ALA A 537 2.17 -0.34 20.74
N LEU A 538 1.29 0.21 21.59
CA LEU A 538 0.53 1.42 21.27
C LEU A 538 1.47 2.62 21.07
N GLU A 539 2.44 2.79 21.97
CA GLU A 539 3.44 3.86 21.85
C GLU A 539 4.32 3.72 20.60
N ALA A 540 4.71 2.48 20.28
CA ALA A 540 5.42 2.21 19.03
C ALA A 540 4.55 2.51 17.80
N ALA A 541 3.23 2.32 17.87
CA ALA A 541 2.30 2.67 16.80
C ALA A 541 2.18 4.18 16.64
N ARG A 542 2.02 4.95 17.73
CA ARG A 542 2.04 6.42 17.72
C ARG A 542 3.33 6.96 17.11
N ARG A 543 4.48 6.41 17.52
CA ARG A 543 5.77 6.81 16.94
C ARG A 543 5.87 6.47 15.45
N THR A 544 5.32 5.33 15.02
CA THR A 544 5.27 4.93 13.60
C THR A 544 4.41 5.88 12.77
N TYR A 545 3.26 6.30 13.32
CA TYR A 545 2.39 7.30 12.71
C TYR A 545 3.11 8.65 12.56
N LEU A 546 3.69 9.17 13.65
CA LEU A 546 4.47 10.41 13.63
C LEU A 546 5.63 10.35 12.63
N ASP A 547 6.44 9.28 12.68
CA ASP A 547 7.57 9.10 11.76
C ASP A 547 7.10 9.21 10.30
N ALA A 548 5.98 8.57 9.95
CA ALA A 548 5.44 8.55 8.59
C ALA A 548 4.84 9.90 8.15
N VAL A 549 4.04 10.55 9.00
CA VAL A 549 3.41 11.83 8.66
C VAL A 549 4.44 12.95 8.57
N CYS A 550 5.38 13.04 9.52
CA CYS A 550 6.42 14.07 9.50
C CYS A 550 7.33 13.92 8.27
N LEU A 551 7.74 12.70 7.93
CA LEU A 551 8.49 12.42 6.70
C LEU A 551 7.72 12.85 5.44
N ALA A 552 6.41 12.56 5.39
CA ALA A 552 5.56 12.91 4.27
C ALA A 552 5.37 14.42 4.07
N LEU A 553 5.30 15.17 5.17
CA LEU A 553 5.19 16.64 5.12
C LEU A 553 6.50 17.25 4.61
N LEU A 554 7.62 16.85 5.19
CA LEU A 554 8.95 17.41 4.89
C LEU A 554 9.44 17.02 3.50
N GLU A 555 9.33 15.76 3.07
CA GLU A 555 9.77 15.36 1.70
C GLU A 555 8.98 16.12 0.64
N LYS A 556 7.66 16.30 0.84
CA LYS A 556 6.83 17.01 -0.12
C LYS A 556 7.17 18.49 -0.16
N ALA A 557 7.44 19.11 0.99
CA ALA A 557 7.78 20.52 1.09
C ALA A 557 9.18 20.83 0.53
N ALA A 558 10.17 19.96 0.77
CA ALA A 558 11.51 20.10 0.20
C ALA A 558 11.54 19.97 -1.34
N ALA A 559 10.52 19.36 -1.94
CA ALA A 559 10.36 19.34 -3.40
C ALA A 559 9.62 20.57 -3.96
N GLY A 560 9.13 21.47 -3.10
CA GLY A 560 8.49 22.73 -3.47
C GLY A 560 9.50 23.81 -3.88
N ARG A 561 9.00 24.92 -4.44
CA ARG A 561 9.81 26.10 -4.73
C ARG A 561 10.00 26.89 -3.44
N ASN A 562 11.11 26.65 -2.75
CA ASN A 562 11.46 27.32 -1.51
C ASN A 562 12.52 28.40 -1.80
N SER A 563 12.29 29.63 -1.33
CA SER A 563 13.25 30.72 -1.40
C SER A 563 13.21 31.47 -0.08
N PHE A 564 14.31 31.40 0.66
CA PHE A 564 14.45 32.02 1.97
C PHE A 564 15.80 32.73 2.06
N GLU A 565 15.87 33.74 2.93
CA GLU A 565 17.13 34.37 3.31
C GLU A 565 18.08 33.37 4.01
N PRO A 566 19.41 33.53 3.90
CA PRO A 566 20.38 32.61 4.48
C PRO A 566 20.21 32.37 5.99
N ALA A 567 19.85 33.41 6.76
CA ALA A 567 19.57 33.30 8.18
C ALA A 567 18.38 32.36 8.45
N ARG A 568 17.33 32.47 7.65
CA ARG A 568 16.14 31.64 7.78
C ARG A 568 16.41 30.17 7.41
N TRP A 569 17.25 29.92 6.41
CA TRP A 569 17.72 28.57 6.10
C TRP A 569 18.43 27.89 7.27
N LYS A 570 19.23 28.63 8.05
CA LYS A 570 19.90 28.09 9.25
C LYS A 570 18.91 27.63 10.31
N GLU A 571 17.85 28.38 10.55
CA GLU A 571 16.81 28.03 11.52
C GLU A 571 16.00 26.82 11.07
N ILE A 572 15.64 26.75 9.78
CA ILE A 572 14.95 25.60 9.19
C ILE A 572 15.83 24.35 9.31
N LEU A 573 17.12 24.46 8.99
CA LEU A 573 18.10 23.38 9.13
C LEU A 573 18.16 22.86 10.58
N ALA A 574 18.24 23.76 11.57
CA ALA A 574 18.24 23.38 12.98
C ALA A 574 16.95 22.62 13.36
N GLY A 575 15.81 23.07 12.85
CA GLY A 575 14.53 22.38 13.01
C GLY A 575 14.51 20.97 12.41
N ILE A 576 14.99 20.81 11.18
CA ILE A 576 15.07 19.50 10.51
C ILE A 576 16.00 18.55 11.27
N ARG A 577 17.15 19.04 11.76
CA ARG A 577 18.07 18.23 12.59
C ARG A 577 17.43 17.75 13.88
N LYS A 578 16.64 18.61 14.54
CA LYS A 578 15.85 18.22 15.71
C LYS A 578 14.86 17.11 15.37
N GLU A 579 14.18 17.23 14.23
CA GLU A 579 13.24 16.21 13.76
C GLU A 579 13.93 14.89 13.39
N GLU A 580 15.10 14.95 12.77
CA GLU A 580 15.91 13.76 12.46
C GLU A 580 16.36 13.05 13.75
N ALA A 581 16.76 13.79 14.77
CA ALA A 581 17.13 13.20 16.06
C ALA A 581 15.98 12.38 16.67
N LEU A 582 14.74 12.82 16.48
CA LEU A 582 13.53 12.16 16.98
C LEU A 582 13.06 10.99 16.11
N ASN A 583 13.31 11.01 14.80
CA ASN A 583 12.82 10.02 13.85
C ASN A 583 13.65 8.72 13.87
N ARG A 584 12.99 7.56 13.83
CA ARG A 584 13.70 6.26 13.76
C ARG A 584 14.33 5.99 12.39
N TYR A 585 13.87 6.65 11.36
CA TYR A 585 14.28 6.51 9.97
C TYR A 585 15.16 7.69 9.50
N ARG A 586 16.08 8.13 10.37
CA ARG A 586 16.99 9.28 10.17
C ARG A 586 17.53 9.44 8.75
N ALA A 587 18.00 8.35 8.16
CA ALA A 587 18.58 8.36 6.82
C ALA A 587 17.64 8.88 5.72
N GLU A 588 16.32 8.78 5.87
CA GLU A 588 15.37 9.33 4.90
C GLU A 588 15.27 10.86 5.00
N LEU A 589 15.30 11.44 6.21
CA LEU A 589 15.29 12.92 6.43
C LEU A 589 16.60 13.60 6.04
N SER A 590 17.67 12.82 5.88
CA SER A 590 18.97 13.38 5.52
C SER A 590 18.94 14.12 4.18
N LYS A 591 18.05 13.76 3.24
CA LYS A 591 17.92 14.46 1.97
C LYS A 591 17.44 15.90 2.17
N GLU A 592 16.42 16.10 2.98
CA GLU A 592 15.87 17.42 3.31
C GLU A 592 16.90 18.23 4.12
N GLU A 593 17.60 17.59 5.07
CA GLU A 593 18.72 18.21 5.77
C GLU A 593 19.80 18.69 4.79
N PHE A 594 20.22 17.84 3.84
CA PHE A 594 21.23 18.18 2.84
C PHE A 594 20.79 19.32 1.93
N LEU A 595 19.51 19.39 1.56
CA LEU A 595 18.97 20.52 0.79
C LEU A 595 19.14 21.83 1.58
N CYS A 596 18.74 21.86 2.85
CA CYS A 596 18.92 23.05 3.67
C CYS A 596 20.40 23.41 3.85
N ARG A 597 21.27 22.42 4.08
CA ARG A 597 22.72 22.64 4.14
C ARG A 597 23.28 23.26 2.87
N LEU A 598 22.80 22.85 1.70
CA LEU A 598 23.24 23.44 0.44
C LEU A 598 22.95 24.94 0.39
N HIS A 599 21.78 25.37 0.87
CA HIS A 599 21.41 26.78 0.95
C HIS A 599 22.16 27.55 2.05
N VAL A 600 22.58 26.89 3.15
CA VAL A 600 23.33 27.51 4.25
C VAL A 600 24.84 27.58 3.98
N ASP A 601 25.43 26.45 3.58
CA ASP A 601 26.86 26.23 3.44
C ASP A 601 27.36 26.61 2.03
N GLY A 602 26.45 26.75 1.06
CA GLY A 602 26.74 26.97 -0.34
C GLY A 602 26.93 25.67 -1.14
N THR A 603 26.86 25.81 -2.47
CA THR A 603 26.92 24.68 -3.40
C THR A 603 28.29 23.99 -3.38
N GLU A 604 29.38 24.76 -3.26
CA GLU A 604 30.75 24.23 -3.31
C GLU A 604 31.09 23.30 -2.14
N LYS A 605 30.78 23.71 -0.91
CA LYS A 605 30.96 22.85 0.27
C LYS A 605 30.14 21.56 0.18
N THR A 606 28.97 21.63 -0.45
CA THR A 606 28.12 20.45 -0.66
C THR A 606 28.70 19.51 -1.71
N LEU A 607 29.25 20.04 -2.80
CA LEU A 607 29.95 19.26 -3.82
C LEU A 607 31.17 18.55 -3.21
N GLU A 608 31.92 19.23 -2.35
CA GLU A 608 33.07 18.65 -1.67
C GLU A 608 32.65 17.52 -0.72
N ALA A 609 31.58 17.70 0.06
CA ALA A 609 31.03 16.65 0.90
C ALA A 609 30.57 15.41 0.09
N VAL A 610 30.04 15.61 -1.12
CA VAL A 610 29.66 14.53 -2.05
C VAL A 610 30.88 13.80 -2.58
N LYS A 611 31.93 14.52 -3.00
CA LYS A 611 33.20 13.94 -3.44
C LYS A 611 33.84 13.11 -2.33
N GLN A 612 33.89 13.63 -1.11
CA GLN A 612 34.43 12.90 0.06
C GLN A 612 33.62 11.63 0.37
N THR A 613 32.28 11.74 0.34
CA THR A 613 31.41 10.58 0.58
C THR A 613 31.58 9.53 -0.54
N PHE A 614 31.71 9.97 -1.79
CA PHE A 614 31.97 9.09 -2.94
C PHE A 614 33.33 8.40 -2.83
N ALA A 615 34.40 9.15 -2.52
CA ALA A 615 35.74 8.60 -2.30
C ALA A 615 35.74 7.54 -1.19
N SER A 616 34.99 7.78 -0.11
CA SER A 616 34.82 6.80 0.97
C SER A 616 34.09 5.50 0.54
N LEU A 617 33.23 5.59 -0.48
CA LEU A 617 32.49 4.46 -1.03
C LEU A 617 33.29 3.67 -2.07
N THR A 618 34.19 4.34 -2.80
CA THR A 618 35.05 3.76 -3.85
C THR A 618 36.39 3.24 -3.31
N GLY A 619 36.84 3.72 -2.14
CA GLY A 619 38.01 3.20 -1.42
C GLY A 619 37.81 1.83 -0.76
N ARG A 620 38.64 1.49 0.26
CA ARG A 620 38.52 0.23 1.02
C ARG A 620 37.11 0.15 1.67
N PRO A 621 36.31 -0.90 1.38
CA PRO A 621 34.93 -0.94 1.87
C PRO A 621 34.90 -1.08 3.39
N PRO A 622 33.96 -0.40 4.09
CA PRO A 622 33.84 -0.55 5.53
C PRO A 622 33.50 -2.01 5.89
N GLN A 623 34.19 -2.57 6.89
CA GLN A 623 34.10 -3.99 7.28
C GLN A 623 32.66 -4.45 7.61
N ARG A 624 31.77 -3.54 8.05
CA ARG A 624 30.40 -3.86 8.46
C ARG A 624 29.37 -3.52 7.38
N LYS A 625 28.53 -4.50 7.00
CA LYS A 625 27.42 -4.35 6.02
C LYS A 625 26.44 -3.20 6.33
N ARG A 626 26.26 -2.85 7.60
CA ARG A 626 25.35 -1.78 8.07
C ARG A 626 25.91 -0.37 7.84
N SER A 627 27.22 -0.17 8.03
CA SER A 627 27.86 1.13 7.78
C SER A 627 27.92 1.43 6.28
N ARG A 628 28.19 0.42 5.45
CA ARG A 628 28.13 0.57 3.98
C ARG A 628 26.76 1.03 3.48
N LYS A 629 25.66 0.43 3.98
CA LYS A 629 24.29 0.84 3.61
C LYS A 629 23.97 2.29 3.98
N ARG A 630 24.46 2.74 5.15
CA ARG A 630 24.27 4.12 5.61
C ARG A 630 25.05 5.12 4.76
N ALA A 631 26.29 4.79 4.41
CA ALA A 631 27.13 5.62 3.54
C ALA A 631 26.49 5.77 2.14
N VAL A 632 25.97 4.69 1.56
CA VAL A 632 25.24 4.75 0.28
C VAL A 632 23.97 5.58 0.39
N ALA A 633 23.15 5.37 1.42
CA ALA A 633 21.94 6.17 1.61
C ALA A 633 22.24 7.66 1.76
N ARG A 634 23.29 8.01 2.53
CA ARG A 634 23.79 9.38 2.67
C ARG A 634 24.23 9.97 1.34
N PHE A 635 25.01 9.22 0.55
CA PHE A 635 25.44 9.65 -0.78
C PHE A 635 24.25 9.94 -1.70
N LEU A 636 23.26 9.05 -1.75
CA LEU A 636 22.06 9.25 -2.56
C LEU A 636 21.21 10.44 -2.09
N ALA A 637 21.15 10.68 -0.79
CA ALA A 637 20.49 11.85 -0.23
C ALA A 637 21.19 13.15 -0.66
N GLN A 638 22.54 13.19 -0.60
CA GLN A 638 23.32 14.35 -1.03
C GLN A 638 23.17 14.63 -2.54
N VAL A 639 23.26 13.59 -3.37
CA VAL A 639 23.03 13.70 -4.82
C VAL A 639 21.61 14.18 -5.09
N GLY A 640 20.61 13.61 -4.41
CA GLY A 640 19.23 14.03 -4.53
C GLY A 640 18.99 15.50 -4.15
N ALA A 641 19.70 16.01 -3.14
CA ALA A 641 19.64 17.42 -2.73
C ALA A 641 20.28 18.34 -3.78
N LEU A 642 21.46 18.00 -4.30
CA LEU A 642 22.12 18.73 -5.39
C LEU A 642 21.21 18.84 -6.63
N CYS A 643 20.53 17.74 -6.97
CA CYS A 643 19.58 17.70 -8.08
C CYS A 643 18.38 18.63 -7.91
N LEU A 644 17.97 18.93 -6.67
CA LEU A 644 16.87 19.85 -6.40
C LEU A 644 17.32 21.32 -6.45
N ALA A 645 18.58 21.59 -6.12
CA ALA A 645 19.07 22.96 -5.94
C ALA A 645 19.76 23.56 -7.19
N ARG A 646 20.28 22.74 -8.12
CA ARG A 646 21.06 23.22 -9.27
C ARG A 646 20.29 23.17 -10.61
N PRO A 647 20.60 24.07 -11.56
CA PRO A 647 20.13 23.98 -12.95
C PRO A 647 20.53 22.64 -13.59
N LYS A 648 19.64 22.08 -14.42
CA LYS A 648 19.77 20.72 -14.97
C LYS A 648 21.11 20.45 -15.68
N GLY A 649 21.63 21.41 -16.44
CA GLY A 649 22.88 21.25 -17.21
C GLY A 649 24.13 21.12 -16.31
N GLY A 650 24.25 21.95 -15.27
CA GLY A 650 25.41 21.94 -14.37
C GLY A 650 25.47 20.70 -13.45
N THR A 651 24.31 20.13 -13.09
CA THR A 651 24.24 18.88 -12.32
C THR A 651 24.66 17.67 -13.16
N LEU A 652 24.25 17.63 -14.43
CA LEU A 652 24.57 16.53 -15.33
C LEU A 652 26.08 16.43 -15.59
N SER A 653 26.73 17.56 -15.89
CA SER A 653 28.18 17.62 -16.10
C SER A 653 28.95 17.15 -14.86
N PHE A 654 28.55 17.60 -13.66
CA PHE A 654 29.16 17.13 -12.41
C PHE A 654 29.00 15.61 -12.20
N LEU A 655 27.81 15.06 -12.42
CA LEU A 655 27.58 13.62 -12.29
C LEU A 655 28.38 12.81 -13.32
N GLN A 656 28.55 13.34 -14.53
CA GLN A 656 29.41 12.73 -15.56
C GLN A 656 30.87 12.71 -15.11
N THR A 657 31.43 13.81 -14.61
CA THR A 657 32.80 13.86 -14.07
C THR A 657 32.99 12.87 -12.92
N LEU A 658 32.00 12.74 -12.04
CA LEU A 658 32.04 11.83 -10.90
C LEU A 658 31.96 10.35 -11.33
N LEU A 659 31.25 10.05 -12.42
CA LEU A 659 31.23 8.73 -13.04
C LEU A 659 32.54 8.42 -13.78
N SER A 660 33.13 9.41 -14.46
CA SER A 660 34.40 9.25 -15.19
C SER A 660 35.62 9.07 -14.27
N SER A 661 35.52 9.47 -13.00
CA SER A 661 36.57 9.28 -11.98
C SER A 661 36.50 7.94 -11.25
N LEU A 662 35.65 7.01 -11.70
CA LEU A 662 35.59 5.65 -11.15
C LEU A 662 36.83 4.82 -11.56
N PRO A 663 37.36 3.97 -10.66
CA PRO A 663 38.48 3.08 -10.99
C PRO A 663 38.18 2.18 -12.22
N PRO A 664 39.20 1.73 -12.99
CA PRO A 664 39.02 0.99 -14.24
C PRO A 664 38.17 -0.31 -14.15
N GLY A 665 38.01 -0.91 -12.97
CA GLY A 665 37.13 -2.07 -12.72
C GLY A 665 35.69 -1.73 -12.26
N LEU A 666 35.32 -0.45 -12.27
CA LEU A 666 34.01 0.10 -11.90
C LEU A 666 33.38 0.93 -13.04
N ALA A 667 34.08 1.05 -14.17
CA ALA A 667 33.66 1.83 -15.32
C ALA A 667 32.39 1.26 -15.97
N PHE A 668 31.48 2.14 -16.34
CA PHE A 668 30.30 1.80 -17.13
C PHE A 668 30.65 1.89 -18.61
N LYS A 669 30.27 0.89 -19.42
CA LYS A 669 30.03 1.16 -20.85
C LYS A 669 28.72 1.94 -20.95
N VAL A 670 28.82 3.20 -21.35
CA VAL A 670 27.66 3.99 -21.79
C VAL A 670 26.92 3.16 -22.86
N PRO A 671 25.58 3.02 -22.81
CA PRO A 671 24.85 2.33 -23.87
C PRO A 671 25.26 2.93 -25.22
N GLY A 672 25.50 2.08 -26.23
CA GLY A 672 25.78 2.61 -27.58
C GLY A 672 24.66 3.54 -28.03
N GLU A 673 24.96 4.52 -28.89
CA GLU A 673 24.02 5.54 -29.40
C GLU A 673 22.66 4.97 -29.83
N LYS A 674 22.62 3.72 -30.29
CA LYS A 674 21.40 3.02 -30.75
C LYS A 674 20.42 2.65 -29.62
N ASP A 675 20.86 2.56 -28.37
CA ASP A 675 20.04 2.12 -27.22
C ASP A 675 19.49 3.28 -26.36
N LEU A 676 20.10 4.47 -26.47
CA LEU A 676 19.69 5.70 -25.80
C LEU A 676 18.24 6.14 -26.13
N PRO A 677 17.78 6.10 -27.39
CA PRO A 677 16.41 6.47 -27.74
C PRO A 677 15.36 5.53 -27.11
N ARG A 678 15.69 4.25 -26.99
CA ARG A 678 14.79 3.24 -26.43
C ARG A 678 14.69 3.32 -24.92
N ALA A 679 15.83 3.53 -24.24
CA ALA A 679 15.87 3.80 -22.81
C ALA A 679 15.11 5.10 -22.46
N ALA A 680 15.30 6.18 -23.24
CA ALA A 680 14.57 7.43 -23.09
C ALA A 680 13.06 7.28 -23.32
N LYS A 681 12.64 6.50 -24.34
CA LYS A 681 11.22 6.22 -24.64
C LYS A 681 10.56 5.38 -23.55
N ASP A 682 11.21 4.33 -23.05
CA ASP A 682 10.69 3.54 -21.94
C ASP A 682 10.70 4.31 -20.61
N LEU A 683 11.54 5.35 -20.47
CA LEU A 683 11.54 6.29 -19.34
C LEU A 683 10.36 7.28 -19.44
N GLN A 684 10.17 7.94 -20.58
CA GLN A 684 9.07 8.89 -20.83
C GLN A 684 7.70 8.21 -20.67
N GLU A 685 7.58 6.96 -21.07
CA GLU A 685 6.33 6.20 -20.94
C GLU A 685 6.16 5.50 -19.58
N GLY A 686 7.10 5.67 -18.64
CA GLY A 686 7.07 5.07 -17.29
C GLY A 686 7.16 3.53 -17.26
N ARG A 687 7.84 2.92 -18.25
CA ARG A 687 7.92 1.47 -18.47
C ARG A 687 9.26 0.84 -18.06
N PHE A 688 10.28 1.63 -17.72
CA PHE A 688 11.60 1.13 -17.33
C PHE A 688 11.55 0.27 -16.04
N ARG A 689 12.07 -0.96 -16.09
CA ARG A 689 12.14 -1.88 -14.94
C ARG A 689 13.58 -2.36 -14.71
N PRO A 690 14.25 -1.96 -13.61
CA PRO A 690 15.67 -2.29 -13.35
C PRO A 690 15.94 -3.76 -13.03
N LYS A 691 14.92 -4.64 -13.07
CA LYS A 691 15.06 -6.08 -12.75
C LYS A 691 15.25 -6.99 -13.96
N LYS A 692 15.34 -6.46 -15.19
CA LYS A 692 15.36 -7.32 -16.40
C LYS A 692 16.39 -6.98 -17.46
N THR A 693 17.22 -5.98 -17.27
CA THR A 693 18.37 -5.75 -18.15
C THR A 693 19.61 -6.23 -17.39
N PRO A 694 20.25 -7.34 -17.79
CA PRO A 694 21.57 -7.65 -17.29
C PRO A 694 22.47 -6.54 -17.81
N LEU A 695 22.83 -5.59 -16.95
CA LEU A 695 24.04 -4.83 -17.16
C LEU A 695 25.16 -5.85 -16.99
N TYR A 696 25.68 -6.32 -18.11
CA TYR A 696 26.81 -7.25 -18.20
C TYR A 696 27.91 -6.75 -17.25
N VAL A 697 28.05 -7.44 -16.13
CA VAL A 697 29.28 -7.41 -15.34
C VAL A 697 30.10 -8.57 -15.90
N GLY A 698 30.94 -8.26 -16.89
CA GLY A 698 32.08 -9.10 -17.19
C GLY A 698 33.07 -8.94 -16.05
N LEU A 699 33.44 -10.05 -15.43
CA LEU A 699 34.87 -10.32 -15.25
C LEU A 699 35.43 -10.65 -16.62
#